data_AF-A0AAF0E0U2-F1
#
_entry.id   AF-A0AAF0E0U2-F1
#
_cell.length_a   1.000
_cell.length_b   1.000
_cell.length_c   1.000
_cell.angle_alpha   90.00
_cell.angle_beta   90.00
_cell.angle_gamma   90.00
#
_symmetry.space_group_name_H-M   'P 1'
#
loop_
_entity.id
_entity.type
_entity.pdbx_description
1 polymer ?
#
loop_
_entity_poly.entity_id
_entity_poly.type
_entity_poly.pdbx_seq_one_letter_code
_entity_poly.pdbx_strand_id
1 'polypeptide(L)'
;MPDADRAALDAVAASAADLAACYAAWNARSFGWDGGPLFATGAPRAGAWSAELEGRTVHVAPDACWRAQLPIRTEDELASAAHPLAGLGAFQNTVHAELRFLARVDAGAGAEHASNARFLVAYWAEVLYALLRHAPLRALNANVDGAPRTVRISIVCADRWIRLVPTKPDALRAEFREADALLDPDDLPADDEAIDMSSILRVARDVAAAADAQRTRPHLELVLLRLAPPSAAPACAAPPPSSAAYWHAPEDARTEWRLDAIVRRVRALGIDVRFGARPIARCAHTVAGLYPALPHPPPPHALRPTPTLNLDTSALIALASDIVHAPGGADLGARLAHHPNRALHEQHTHEQHAPLVPMLAEACAARTTLVATPESLAKLAHIARTLGSADERARAHALVAGDADAFWARSRWRTSPQRAPLVLPVATEPTGTYAADAAACAQAARLRTALDAAVHAPARAKSLAASPHTAHALQYGLEAHVTTLTSHAHGVLQLAAGSSSVPVPRGDDAPEHCALWLFRPRSLCGEACAADDGTPDHAVQAHDRTALAQETAPATPVSSPPSSPPSSPPSTDAPQRAPRSRWARIARWIAGPPVSTLAPIRHYPWWPFAGVEASFARLTAPLAWRPPPPAHLPAWYAPEVEAFELLPAATPRVRAVPRGAVWLGRVHAALWHNRTHYAALLAVCIAWLFAFAVLVDRNWFRAQVATEHGWATPQALDCTSTFWLRNEQCGLNGAKCAPFEAAPQPIRCPSGCAGTTLLNPRTVGDAQYNYQPLVVGGGMLNASAAAPYRADSFVCAAAQHAGVIGTRGGCATLRLTGAYTDFPARTAHGIESFPFAGTFPASYVLERVRSRDCGDTRWKTYVLNAVFSALVALVVRPQPIVLLYILAIVGFWHVNLVSELRDLPPLVGAAAGDFGPHLFVTYAAWRIAFRYVWPAFAHVPIEFGVGTLGLWWIGVLLDVVFADVPLQRLEGHDITQQPGALPSLIVIIIVVVCIAINQVRVIRAAGCLPKYLALYIVAGVTIALCAAVPGEGVRLHHYVIGIALLPACGFPTRISLLCCAFLFGMYTNGVARWGFDGLIQDQRVIQGDAVGSSELPTFATPAMNGSVVHWSPIPAPLRTAYDSFMLLVDDVVRYEGTSTQFDLQSLYALYNSSGSTDSLLESPATLAGALANTTHYLRLAYAAAGSPGDFTMPALAWMNGTFVPPPPGRT
;
A
#
# COMPACT_ATOMS: atom_id res chain seq x y z
N MET A 1 -18.41 -23.41 32.63
CA MET A 1 -16.96 -23.10 32.57
C MET A 1 -16.70 -21.74 31.94
N PRO A 2 -17.31 -21.40 30.77
CA PRO A 2 -17.17 -20.06 30.17
C PRO A 2 -17.44 -18.91 31.15
N ASP A 3 -18.44 -19.02 32.02
CA ASP A 3 -18.86 -17.97 32.97
C ASP A 3 -17.74 -17.53 33.93
N ALA A 4 -16.95 -18.50 34.42
CA ALA A 4 -15.85 -18.25 35.34
C ALA A 4 -14.63 -17.66 34.62
N ASP A 5 -14.32 -18.18 33.43
CA ASP A 5 -13.25 -17.65 32.57
C ASP A 5 -13.62 -16.22 32.05
N ARG A 6 -14.92 -15.93 31.82
CA ARG A 6 -15.47 -14.61 31.47
C ARG A 6 -15.36 -13.62 32.63
N ALA A 7 -15.92 -13.94 33.79
CA ALA A 7 -15.92 -13.04 34.95
C ALA A 7 -14.48 -12.67 35.40
N ALA A 8 -13.52 -13.59 35.24
CA ALA A 8 -12.11 -13.30 35.47
C ALA A 8 -11.51 -12.32 34.42
N LEU A 9 -11.93 -12.40 33.15
CA LEU A 9 -11.51 -11.48 32.10
C LEU A 9 -12.16 -10.09 32.23
N ASP A 10 -13.41 -9.99 32.66
CA ASP A 10 -14.07 -8.71 32.93
C ASP A 10 -13.35 -7.95 34.06
N ALA A 11 -12.95 -8.66 35.12
CA ALA A 11 -12.14 -8.10 36.20
C ALA A 11 -10.73 -7.68 35.74
N VAL A 12 -10.10 -8.43 34.82
CA VAL A 12 -8.85 -8.01 34.15
C VAL A 12 -9.06 -6.75 33.29
N ALA A 13 -10.17 -6.64 32.56
CA ALA A 13 -10.48 -5.47 31.74
C ALA A 13 -10.65 -4.20 32.58
N ALA A 14 -11.38 -4.28 33.70
CA ALA A 14 -11.55 -3.18 34.65
C ALA A 14 -10.20 -2.74 35.27
N SER A 15 -9.43 -3.69 35.80
CA SER A 15 -8.11 -3.42 36.39
C SER A 15 -7.11 -2.85 35.39
N ALA A 16 -7.18 -3.25 34.11
CA ALA A 16 -6.37 -2.68 33.05
C ALA A 16 -6.80 -1.26 32.65
N ALA A 17 -8.07 -0.89 32.81
CA ALA A 17 -8.56 0.47 32.57
C ALA A 17 -8.13 1.43 33.69
N ASP A 18 -8.23 1.01 34.95
CA ASP A 18 -7.73 1.73 36.12
C ASP A 18 -6.21 2.01 36.02
N LEU A 19 -5.40 1.00 35.66
CA LEU A 19 -3.96 1.19 35.42
C LEU A 19 -3.68 2.24 34.34
N ALA A 20 -4.47 2.28 33.27
CA ALA A 20 -4.32 3.27 32.20
C ALA A 20 -4.66 4.70 32.69
N ALA A 21 -5.73 4.86 33.48
CA ALA A 21 -6.12 6.13 34.07
C ALA A 21 -5.08 6.64 35.09
N CYS A 22 -4.54 5.75 35.93
CA CYS A 22 -3.47 6.06 36.88
C CYS A 22 -2.18 6.51 36.16
N TYR A 23 -1.72 5.77 35.15
CA TYR A 23 -0.55 6.16 34.34
C TYR A 23 -0.75 7.50 33.64
N ALA A 24 -1.91 7.74 33.03
CA ALA A 24 -2.22 9.01 32.39
C ALA A 24 -2.18 10.18 33.39
N ALA A 25 -2.75 10.02 34.59
CA ALA A 25 -2.76 11.07 35.60
C ALA A 25 -1.36 11.41 36.13
N TRP A 26 -0.50 10.41 36.39
CA TRP A 26 0.89 10.64 36.82
C TRP A 26 1.74 11.30 35.73
N ASN A 27 1.67 10.80 34.49
CA ASN A 27 2.44 11.34 33.36
C ASN A 27 1.91 12.72 32.91
N ALA A 28 0.65 13.07 33.20
CA ALA A 28 0.10 14.41 32.99
C ALA A 28 0.69 15.48 33.92
N ARG A 29 1.15 15.11 35.12
CA ARG A 29 1.78 16.06 36.08
C ARG A 29 3.30 15.99 36.10
N SER A 30 3.88 14.85 35.74
CA SER A 30 5.33 14.64 35.62
C SER A 30 5.78 14.72 34.15
N PHE A 31 5.88 15.94 33.61
CA PHE A 31 6.20 16.15 32.19
C PHE A 31 7.51 15.46 31.76
N GLY A 32 7.44 14.70 30.66
CA GLY A 32 8.56 13.92 30.13
C GLY A 32 8.98 12.72 31.01
N TRP A 33 8.26 12.42 32.09
CA TRP A 33 8.34 11.12 32.75
C TRP A 33 7.30 10.18 32.16
N ASP A 34 7.77 9.07 31.60
CA ASP A 34 6.96 8.01 30.99
C ASP A 34 6.68 6.84 31.95
N GLY A 35 7.33 6.81 33.12
CA GLY A 35 7.30 5.69 34.05
C GLY A 35 6.02 5.53 34.88
N GLY A 36 5.12 6.52 34.91
CA GLY A 36 3.93 6.47 35.75
C GLY A 36 4.24 6.47 37.27
N PRO A 37 3.39 5.84 38.10
CA PRO A 37 3.57 5.81 39.56
C PRO A 37 4.82 5.01 39.98
N LEU A 38 5.50 5.50 41.01
CA LEU A 38 6.56 4.79 41.73
C LEU A 38 6.04 4.35 43.10
N PHE A 39 6.01 3.04 43.36
CA PHE A 39 5.58 2.50 44.65
C PHE A 39 6.77 2.25 45.58
N ALA A 40 6.64 2.59 46.85
CA ALA A 40 7.70 2.43 47.85
C ALA A 40 7.67 1.02 48.46
N THR A 41 8.75 0.26 48.28
CA THR A 41 8.89 -1.11 48.77
C THR A 41 9.50 -1.16 50.18
N GLY A 42 8.77 -0.65 51.18
CA GLY A 42 9.23 -0.66 52.57
C GLY A 42 8.19 -0.22 53.60
N ALA A 43 8.61 -0.12 54.87
CA ALA A 43 7.81 0.47 55.94
C ALA A 43 7.55 1.97 55.67
N PRO A 44 6.43 2.53 56.18
CA PRO A 44 6.06 3.93 55.94
C PRO A 44 7.16 4.91 56.38
N ARG A 45 7.49 5.85 55.50
CA ARG A 45 8.24 7.07 55.85
C ARG A 45 7.24 8.19 56.14
N ALA A 46 7.55 9.07 57.10
CA ALA A 46 6.83 10.32 57.25
C ALA A 46 6.84 11.10 55.93
N GLY A 47 5.74 11.80 55.61
CA GLY A 47 5.57 12.53 54.34
C GLY A 47 5.28 11.66 53.10
N ALA A 48 5.40 10.33 53.16
CA ALA A 48 5.10 9.48 52.01
C ALA A 48 3.60 9.47 51.68
N TRP A 49 3.22 10.01 50.52
CA TRP A 49 1.83 10.04 50.08
C TRP A 49 1.27 8.61 49.92
N SER A 50 0.08 8.38 50.44
CA SER A 50 -0.47 7.03 50.59
C SER A 50 -1.97 6.97 50.33
N ALA A 51 -2.42 5.81 49.84
CA ALA A 51 -3.82 5.49 49.65
C ALA A 51 -4.16 4.16 50.34
N GLU A 52 -5.36 4.07 50.89
CA GLU A 52 -5.93 2.80 51.35
C GLU A 52 -6.53 2.03 50.18
N LEU A 53 -6.24 0.73 50.12
CA LEU A 53 -6.65 -0.18 49.07
C LEU A 53 -7.03 -1.51 49.72
N GLU A 54 -8.33 -1.72 49.96
CA GLU A 54 -8.90 -2.91 50.62
C GLU A 54 -8.20 -3.29 51.95
N GLY A 55 -7.93 -2.29 52.80
CA GLY A 55 -7.24 -2.49 54.09
C GLY A 55 -5.72 -2.69 53.98
N ARG A 56 -5.12 -2.38 52.82
CA ARG A 56 -3.66 -2.24 52.66
C ARG A 56 -3.32 -0.80 52.27
N THR A 57 -2.43 -0.18 53.03
CA THR A 57 -1.85 1.12 52.67
C THR A 57 -0.81 0.95 51.56
N VAL A 58 -1.03 1.57 50.39
CA VAL A 58 -0.06 1.62 49.30
C VAL A 58 0.64 2.97 49.33
N HIS A 59 1.96 2.96 49.51
CA HIS A 59 2.80 4.16 49.57
C HIS A 59 3.41 4.50 48.20
N VAL A 60 3.26 5.75 47.78
CA VAL A 60 3.96 6.31 46.62
C VAL A 60 5.31 6.88 47.07
N ALA A 61 6.35 6.73 46.24
CA ALA A 61 7.68 7.25 46.53
C ALA A 61 7.69 8.80 46.50
N PRO A 62 8.29 9.49 47.49
CA PRO A 62 8.38 10.95 47.51
C PRO A 62 8.94 11.57 46.22
N ASP A 63 9.93 10.92 45.60
CA ASP A 63 10.51 11.28 44.31
C ASP A 63 9.47 11.44 43.18
N ALA A 64 8.36 10.69 43.21
CA ALA A 64 7.28 10.83 42.24
C ALA A 64 6.38 12.04 42.55
N CYS A 65 6.06 12.27 43.83
CA CYS A 65 5.33 13.46 44.26
C CYS A 65 6.07 14.75 43.86
N TRP A 66 7.39 14.80 44.09
CA TRP A 66 8.24 15.91 43.68
C TRP A 66 8.38 16.08 42.15
N ARG A 67 8.25 14.99 41.37
CA ARG A 67 8.18 15.07 39.89
C ARG A 67 6.87 15.67 39.39
N ALA A 68 5.79 15.56 40.16
CA ALA A 68 4.49 16.16 39.88
C ALA A 68 4.32 17.61 40.35
N GLN A 69 5.33 18.20 41.00
CA GLN A 69 5.30 19.54 41.62
C GLN A 69 6.34 20.50 40.99
N LEU A 70 6.35 20.63 39.65
CA LEU A 70 7.18 21.64 38.99
C LEU A 70 6.62 23.07 39.22
N PRO A 71 7.47 24.09 39.44
CA PRO A 71 7.07 25.48 39.71
C PRO A 71 6.68 26.21 38.42
N ILE A 72 5.73 25.64 37.66
CA ILE A 72 5.26 26.13 36.37
C ILE A 72 3.76 26.42 36.49
N ARG A 73 3.39 27.71 36.47
CA ARG A 73 1.98 28.13 36.40
C ARG A 73 1.54 28.15 34.94
N THR A 74 0.33 27.69 34.63
CA THR A 74 -0.21 27.64 33.26
C THR A 74 -1.60 28.27 33.19
N GLU A 75 -2.00 28.77 32.01
CA GLU A 75 -3.33 29.37 31.77
C GLU A 75 -4.43 28.32 31.47
N ASP A 76 -4.07 27.19 30.85
CA ASP A 76 -4.90 25.96 30.80
C ASP A 76 -4.10 24.81 31.45
N GLU A 77 -4.75 23.70 31.82
CA GLU A 77 -4.02 22.46 32.14
C GLU A 77 -3.22 21.96 30.92
N LEU A 78 -1.96 21.56 31.14
CA LEU A 78 -1.00 21.24 30.09
C LEU A 78 -1.17 19.79 29.56
N ALA A 79 -2.40 19.42 29.17
CA ALA A 79 -2.87 18.05 28.94
C ALA A 79 -2.18 17.24 27.81
N SER A 80 -1.17 17.78 27.12
CA SER A 80 -0.58 17.21 25.90
C SER A 80 0.54 16.17 26.11
N ALA A 81 0.90 15.83 27.35
CA ALA A 81 2.07 14.99 27.67
C ALA A 81 1.76 13.59 28.25
N ALA A 82 0.49 13.26 28.49
CA ALA A 82 0.07 12.04 29.19
C ALA A 82 0.17 10.78 28.30
N HIS A 83 1.36 10.21 28.14
CA HIS A 83 1.54 8.93 27.47
C HIS A 83 1.06 7.75 28.35
N PRO A 84 0.18 6.84 27.86
CA PRO A 84 -0.19 5.63 28.58
C PRO A 84 0.93 4.58 28.53
N LEU A 85 0.91 3.63 29.47
CA LEU A 85 1.87 2.52 29.54
C LEU A 85 1.96 1.77 28.18
N ALA A 86 3.17 1.68 27.63
CA ALA A 86 3.39 1.11 26.30
C ALA A 86 2.89 -0.34 26.24
N GLY A 87 2.09 -0.66 25.21
CA GLY A 87 1.50 -2.00 25.01
C GLY A 87 0.24 -2.31 25.84
N LEU A 88 -0.12 -1.50 26.85
CA LEU A 88 -1.31 -1.73 27.67
C LEU A 88 -2.62 -1.72 26.85
N GLY A 89 -2.76 -0.77 25.91
CA GLY A 89 -3.92 -0.73 25.01
C GLY A 89 -4.03 -1.94 24.08
N ALA A 90 -2.90 -2.54 23.68
CA ALA A 90 -2.90 -3.78 22.89
C ALA A 90 -3.34 -4.99 23.74
N PHE A 91 -2.94 -5.03 25.02
CA PHE A 91 -3.42 -6.03 25.96
C PHE A 91 -4.93 -5.87 26.24
N GLN A 92 -5.41 -4.66 26.52
CA GLN A 92 -6.84 -4.36 26.67
C GLN A 92 -7.65 -4.83 25.45
N ASN A 93 -7.20 -4.52 24.23
CA ASN A 93 -7.86 -4.98 23.00
C ASN A 93 -7.90 -6.51 22.87
N THR A 94 -6.87 -7.21 23.37
CA THR A 94 -6.81 -8.69 23.38
C THR A 94 -7.83 -9.27 24.36
N VAL A 95 -7.94 -8.70 25.57
CA VAL A 95 -8.94 -9.11 26.58
C VAL A 95 -10.36 -8.89 26.06
N HIS A 96 -10.65 -7.73 25.47
CA HIS A 96 -11.97 -7.46 24.86
C HIS A 96 -12.24 -8.33 23.62
N ALA A 97 -11.23 -8.83 22.90
CA ALA A 97 -11.42 -9.80 21.83
C ALA A 97 -11.82 -11.19 22.38
N GLU A 98 -11.16 -11.65 23.44
CA GLU A 98 -11.47 -12.92 24.12
C GLU A 98 -12.85 -12.91 24.79
N LEU A 99 -13.25 -11.81 25.44
CA LEU A 99 -14.61 -11.63 25.98
C LEU A 99 -15.69 -11.72 24.88
N ARG A 100 -15.42 -11.16 23.69
CA ARG A 100 -16.30 -11.29 22.50
C ARG A 100 -16.18 -12.65 21.80
N PHE A 101 -15.19 -13.48 22.13
CA PHE A 101 -15.13 -14.87 21.70
C PHE A 101 -16.01 -15.74 22.61
N LEU A 102 -15.82 -15.66 23.93
CA LEU A 102 -16.67 -16.35 24.91
C LEU A 102 -18.17 -16.03 24.68
N ALA A 103 -18.51 -14.76 24.48
CA ALA A 103 -19.89 -14.33 24.17
C ALA A 103 -20.52 -14.99 22.91
N ARG A 104 -19.72 -15.51 21.98
CA ARG A 104 -20.21 -16.24 20.79
C ARG A 104 -20.25 -17.75 21.02
N VAL A 105 -19.34 -18.30 21.82
CA VAL A 105 -19.39 -19.69 22.29
C VAL A 105 -20.65 -19.92 23.14
N ASP A 106 -20.95 -19.00 24.05
CA ASP A 106 -22.18 -19.01 24.87
C ASP A 106 -23.47 -18.97 24.00
N ALA A 107 -23.38 -18.35 22.82
CA ALA A 107 -24.46 -18.27 21.83
C ALA A 107 -24.53 -19.48 20.88
N GLY A 108 -23.81 -20.57 21.19
CA GLY A 108 -23.86 -21.84 20.45
C GLY A 108 -22.95 -21.95 19.22
N ALA A 109 -22.09 -20.95 18.95
CA ALA A 109 -21.23 -20.95 17.78
C ALA A 109 -19.92 -21.75 17.99
N GLY A 110 -19.93 -23.04 17.63
CA GLY A 110 -18.74 -23.84 17.26
C GLY A 110 -17.65 -24.01 18.33
N ALA A 111 -17.70 -25.09 19.11
CA ALA A 111 -16.80 -25.35 20.24
C ALA A 111 -15.35 -25.79 19.87
N GLU A 112 -14.87 -25.53 18.66
CA GLU A 112 -13.58 -26.03 18.16
C GLU A 112 -12.34 -25.35 18.78
N HIS A 113 -12.49 -24.13 19.31
CA HIS A 113 -11.37 -23.30 19.75
C HIS A 113 -11.31 -23.16 21.28
N ALA A 114 -10.21 -23.60 21.89
CA ALA A 114 -10.00 -23.49 23.33
C ALA A 114 -9.65 -22.05 23.76
N SER A 115 -10.34 -21.52 24.76
CA SER A 115 -10.17 -20.14 25.24
C SER A 115 -8.77 -19.85 25.81
N ASN A 116 -8.28 -18.64 25.55
CA ASN A 116 -7.04 -18.10 26.11
C ASN A 116 -7.22 -17.40 27.47
N ALA A 117 -8.44 -17.34 28.02
CA ALA A 117 -8.75 -16.59 29.25
C ALA A 117 -7.73 -16.81 30.38
N ARG A 118 -7.42 -18.08 30.68
CA ARG A 118 -6.45 -18.47 31.74
C ARG A 118 -5.03 -17.98 31.48
N PHE A 119 -4.62 -17.82 30.22
CA PHE A 119 -3.32 -17.22 29.89
C PHE A 119 -3.34 -15.71 30.09
N LEU A 120 -4.43 -15.02 29.74
CA LEU A 120 -4.56 -13.57 29.93
C LEU A 120 -4.65 -13.19 31.42
N VAL A 121 -5.37 -13.98 32.22
CA VAL A 121 -5.41 -13.84 33.70
C VAL A 121 -4.03 -14.09 34.31
N ALA A 122 -3.32 -15.14 33.88
CA ALA A 122 -1.96 -15.44 34.32
C ALA A 122 -0.94 -14.35 33.91
N TYR A 123 -1.09 -13.78 32.71
CA TYR A 123 -0.31 -12.64 32.25
C TYR A 123 -0.56 -11.41 33.13
N TRP A 124 -1.82 -11.10 33.44
CA TRP A 124 -2.18 -9.94 34.27
C TRP A 124 -1.71 -10.07 35.73
N ALA A 125 -1.73 -11.28 36.29
CA ALA A 125 -1.18 -11.56 37.61
C ALA A 125 0.31 -11.20 37.71
N GLU A 126 1.11 -11.54 36.70
CA GLU A 126 2.53 -11.15 36.64
C GLU A 126 2.73 -9.65 36.40
N VAL A 127 1.85 -8.98 35.63
CA VAL A 127 1.87 -7.52 35.46
C VAL A 127 1.62 -6.80 36.78
N LEU A 128 0.61 -7.21 37.54
CA LEU A 128 0.31 -6.59 38.84
C LEU A 128 1.37 -6.91 39.90
N TYR A 129 1.95 -8.12 39.90
CA TYR A 129 3.11 -8.42 40.74
C TYR A 129 4.30 -7.50 40.40
N ALA A 130 4.62 -7.35 39.12
CA ALA A 130 5.71 -6.50 38.65
C ALA A 130 5.46 -5.02 39.01
N LEU A 131 4.22 -4.54 38.86
CA LEU A 131 3.82 -3.19 39.29
C LEU A 131 4.06 -2.98 40.80
N LEU A 132 3.62 -3.91 41.66
CA LEU A 132 3.68 -3.75 43.12
C LEU A 132 5.08 -4.02 43.72
N ARG A 133 6.02 -4.60 42.97
CA ARG A 133 7.38 -4.95 43.46
C ARG A 133 8.53 -4.30 42.70
N HIS A 134 8.32 -3.94 41.44
CA HIS A 134 9.36 -3.51 40.49
C HIS A 134 8.92 -2.28 39.66
N ALA A 135 7.95 -1.48 40.14
CA ALA A 135 7.61 -0.20 39.51
C ALA A 135 8.84 0.71 39.37
N PRO A 136 8.96 1.47 38.25
CA PRO A 136 7.95 1.70 37.24
C PRO A 136 7.91 0.60 36.16
N LEU A 137 6.71 0.21 35.73
CA LEU A 137 6.55 -0.50 34.47
C LEU A 137 6.83 0.47 33.31
N ARG A 138 7.59 0.02 32.32
CA ARG A 138 7.96 0.79 31.12
C ARG A 138 7.18 0.33 29.89
N ALA A 139 7.03 -0.98 29.72
CA ALA A 139 6.30 -1.54 28.59
C ALA A 139 5.77 -2.95 28.87
N LEU A 140 4.67 -3.29 28.19
CA LEU A 140 4.06 -4.61 28.12
C LEU A 140 4.23 -5.15 26.70
N ASN A 141 4.66 -6.41 26.55
CA ASN A 141 4.90 -7.06 25.25
C ASN A 141 5.85 -6.31 24.30
N ALA A 142 6.88 -5.64 24.84
CA ALA A 142 7.88 -4.93 24.05
C ALA A 142 8.69 -5.88 23.17
N ASN A 143 8.97 -5.48 21.93
CA ASN A 143 10.01 -6.09 21.12
C ASN A 143 11.33 -5.35 21.39
N VAL A 144 12.38 -6.11 21.64
CA VAL A 144 13.71 -5.65 22.05
C VAL A 144 14.71 -6.14 21.01
N ASP A 145 15.41 -5.21 20.35
CA ASP A 145 16.38 -5.57 19.32
C ASP A 145 17.61 -6.22 19.94
N GLY A 146 17.89 -7.46 19.54
CA GLY A 146 19.08 -8.23 19.93
C GLY A 146 19.82 -8.75 18.70
N ALA A 147 21.07 -9.19 18.89
CA ALA A 147 21.81 -9.95 17.89
C ALA A 147 21.73 -11.45 18.28
N PRO A 148 21.23 -12.35 17.41
CA PRO A 148 20.98 -12.18 15.97
C PRO A 148 19.54 -11.78 15.58
N ARG A 149 18.58 -11.70 16.51
CA ARG A 149 17.16 -11.47 16.23
C ARG A 149 16.49 -10.60 17.30
N THR A 150 15.34 -10.01 16.93
CA THR A 150 14.50 -9.24 17.85
C THR A 150 13.69 -10.15 18.78
N VAL A 151 13.56 -9.77 20.05
CA VAL A 151 13.07 -10.63 21.13
C VAL A 151 11.92 -9.95 21.87
N ARG A 152 10.80 -10.66 22.07
CA ARG A 152 9.63 -10.12 22.75
C ARG A 152 9.72 -10.30 24.27
N ILE A 153 10.00 -9.25 25.02
CA ILE A 153 9.90 -9.26 26.49
C ILE A 153 8.43 -9.05 26.89
N SER A 154 7.95 -9.84 27.86
CA SER A 154 6.52 -9.84 28.21
C SER A 154 6.16 -8.65 29.12
N ILE A 155 7.03 -8.32 30.08
CA ILE A 155 6.90 -7.20 31.01
C ILE A 155 8.28 -6.56 31.19
N VAL A 156 8.38 -5.25 30.95
CA VAL A 156 9.61 -4.46 31.11
C VAL A 156 9.44 -3.52 32.30
N CYS A 157 10.22 -3.75 33.35
CA CYS A 157 10.40 -2.85 34.50
C CYS A 157 11.66 -1.99 34.29
N ALA A 158 11.95 -1.05 35.20
CA ALA A 158 13.21 -0.29 35.12
C ALA A 158 14.47 -1.12 35.43
N ASP A 159 14.35 -2.12 36.31
CA ASP A 159 15.45 -2.98 36.82
C ASP A 159 15.35 -4.44 36.36
N ARG A 160 14.19 -4.87 35.85
CA ARG A 160 13.84 -6.28 35.62
C ARG A 160 13.10 -6.50 34.30
N TRP A 161 13.47 -7.54 33.57
CA TRP A 161 12.76 -8.01 32.38
C TRP A 161 12.16 -9.38 32.64
N ILE A 162 10.84 -9.52 32.47
CA ILE A 162 10.13 -10.78 32.66
C ILE A 162 9.65 -11.30 31.30
N ARG A 163 10.05 -12.53 30.96
CA ARG A 163 9.61 -13.26 29.76
C ARG A 163 8.69 -14.40 30.19
N LEU A 164 7.44 -14.33 29.75
CA LEU A 164 6.44 -15.38 30.00
C LEU A 164 6.44 -16.39 28.86
N VAL A 165 6.54 -17.68 29.19
CA VAL A 165 6.60 -18.80 28.25
C VAL A 165 5.32 -19.66 28.41
N PRO A 166 4.43 -19.73 27.40
CA PRO A 166 3.15 -20.43 27.51
C PRO A 166 3.18 -21.92 27.10
N THR A 167 4.38 -22.51 26.93
CA THR A 167 4.58 -23.90 26.47
C THR A 167 3.80 -24.90 27.33
N LYS A 168 2.95 -25.71 26.68
CA LYS A 168 2.23 -26.83 27.32
C LYS A 168 3.21 -27.99 27.59
N PRO A 169 2.97 -28.84 28.62
CA PRO A 169 3.77 -30.05 28.82
C PRO A 169 3.83 -30.94 27.58
N ASP A 170 2.71 -31.13 26.90
CA ASP A 170 2.61 -32.03 25.73
C ASP A 170 3.29 -31.45 24.48
N ALA A 171 3.43 -30.12 24.40
CA ALA A 171 4.20 -29.47 23.34
C ALA A 171 5.71 -29.63 23.58
N LEU A 172 6.14 -29.65 24.84
CA LEU A 172 7.54 -29.94 25.20
C LEU A 172 7.86 -31.43 25.00
N ARG A 173 6.95 -32.35 25.36
CA ARG A 173 7.06 -33.78 25.01
C ARG A 173 7.14 -33.98 23.49
N ALA A 174 6.35 -33.26 22.69
CA ALA A 174 6.42 -33.34 21.23
C ALA A 174 7.79 -32.88 20.69
N GLU A 175 8.32 -31.75 21.17
CA GLU A 175 9.68 -31.26 20.83
C GLU A 175 10.77 -32.31 21.20
N PHE A 176 10.60 -33.03 22.32
CA PHE A 176 11.51 -34.10 22.72
C PHE A 176 11.36 -35.40 21.89
N ARG A 177 10.13 -35.77 21.50
CA ARG A 177 9.87 -36.93 20.61
C ARG A 177 10.39 -36.69 19.20
N GLU A 178 10.30 -35.45 18.70
CA GLU A 178 10.85 -35.06 17.39
C GLU A 178 12.38 -35.18 17.40
N ALA A 179 13.05 -34.78 18.48
CA ALA A 179 14.48 -35.00 18.65
C ALA A 179 14.85 -36.49 18.83
N ASP A 180 14.08 -37.25 19.61
CA ASP A 180 14.29 -38.70 19.80
C ASP A 180 14.15 -39.49 18.47
N ALA A 181 13.27 -39.06 17.58
CA ALA A 181 13.04 -39.69 16.28
C ALA A 181 14.18 -39.49 15.26
N LEU A 182 15.21 -38.70 15.61
CA LEU A 182 16.42 -38.49 14.81
C LEU A 182 17.62 -39.33 15.30
N LEU A 183 17.45 -40.13 16.36
CA LEU A 183 18.49 -40.97 16.95
C LEU A 183 18.55 -42.33 16.26
N ASP A 184 19.77 -42.82 16.03
CA ASP A 184 19.99 -44.20 15.58
C ASP A 184 19.88 -45.16 16.78
N PRO A 185 19.03 -46.21 16.74
CA PRO A 185 18.95 -47.20 17.80
C PRO A 185 20.26 -47.97 18.05
N ASP A 186 21.13 -48.09 17.04
CA ASP A 186 22.38 -48.84 17.11
C ASP A 186 23.61 -47.95 17.44
N ASP A 187 23.50 -46.61 17.38
CA ASP A 187 24.54 -45.64 17.74
C ASP A 187 24.00 -44.48 18.59
N LEU A 188 23.76 -44.76 19.87
CA LEU A 188 23.16 -43.81 20.82
C LEU A 188 24.18 -42.79 21.36
N PRO A 189 23.93 -41.47 21.26
CA PRO A 189 24.91 -40.44 21.64
C PRO A 189 25.09 -40.31 23.16
N ALA A 190 26.29 -39.89 23.56
CA ALA A 190 26.67 -39.71 24.97
C ALA A 190 26.14 -38.41 25.61
N ASP A 191 25.68 -37.46 24.80
CA ASP A 191 25.04 -36.20 25.20
C ASP A 191 23.70 -36.04 24.45
N ASP A 192 22.77 -35.29 25.02
CA ASP A 192 21.37 -35.18 24.55
C ASP A 192 21.09 -33.80 23.95
N GLU A 193 21.27 -33.67 22.63
CA GLU A 193 21.14 -32.39 21.91
C GLU A 193 19.74 -31.77 22.00
N ALA A 194 18.70 -32.54 22.35
CA ALA A 194 17.33 -32.04 22.55
C ALA A 194 17.27 -30.92 23.62
N ILE A 195 18.18 -30.95 24.61
CA ILE A 195 18.33 -29.89 25.62
C ILE A 195 18.81 -28.59 24.99
N ASP A 196 19.81 -28.68 24.12
CA ASP A 196 20.44 -27.52 23.48
C ASP A 196 19.60 -26.93 22.34
N MET A 197 18.79 -27.77 21.68
CA MET A 197 17.81 -27.37 20.67
C MET A 197 16.51 -26.79 21.26
N SER A 198 16.17 -27.09 22.52
CA SER A 198 14.85 -26.76 23.11
C SER A 198 14.41 -25.30 22.96
N SER A 199 13.14 -25.12 22.61
CA SER A 199 12.42 -23.85 22.55
C SER A 199 12.59 -22.97 23.79
N ILE A 200 12.67 -23.57 24.98
CA ILE A 200 12.83 -22.86 26.26
C ILE A 200 14.24 -22.26 26.35
N LEU A 201 15.28 -23.07 26.08
CA LEU A 201 16.68 -22.61 26.15
C LEU A 201 17.01 -21.65 25.00
N ARG A 202 16.42 -21.83 23.82
CA ARG A 202 16.48 -20.89 22.69
C ARG A 202 15.96 -19.51 23.08
N VAL A 203 14.75 -19.44 23.67
CA VAL A 203 14.18 -18.17 24.18
C VAL A 203 15.04 -17.56 25.30
N ALA A 204 15.65 -18.37 26.16
CA ALA A 204 16.56 -17.87 27.20
C ALA A 204 17.84 -17.25 26.61
N ARG A 205 18.47 -17.91 25.64
CA ARG A 205 19.64 -17.39 24.88
C ARG A 205 19.32 -16.08 24.19
N ASP A 206 18.18 -16.01 23.51
CA ASP A 206 17.71 -14.79 22.84
C ASP A 206 17.52 -13.63 23.85
N VAL A 207 16.89 -13.87 25.00
CA VAL A 207 16.67 -12.85 26.04
C VAL A 207 17.98 -12.35 26.66
N ALA A 208 18.95 -13.23 26.93
CA ALA A 208 20.27 -12.83 27.41
C ALA A 208 21.01 -11.96 26.39
N ALA A 209 21.07 -12.41 25.12
CA ALA A 209 21.75 -11.70 24.05
C ALA A 209 21.12 -10.32 23.76
N ALA A 210 19.80 -10.18 23.93
CA ALA A 210 19.12 -8.89 23.81
C ALA A 210 19.49 -7.91 24.95
N ALA A 211 19.63 -8.39 26.19
CA ALA A 211 20.06 -7.56 27.31
C ALA A 211 21.51 -7.06 27.14
N ASP A 212 22.43 -7.97 26.78
CA ASP A 212 23.84 -7.64 26.48
C ASP A 212 23.96 -6.65 25.33
N ALA A 213 23.20 -6.85 24.24
CA ALA A 213 23.21 -5.96 23.08
C ALA A 213 22.77 -4.52 23.42
N GLN A 214 21.76 -4.37 24.28
CA GLN A 214 21.31 -3.05 24.75
C GLN A 214 22.21 -2.44 25.85
N ARG A 215 23.20 -3.19 26.35
CA ARG A 215 24.07 -2.83 27.50
C ARG A 215 23.32 -2.56 28.81
N THR A 216 22.02 -2.79 28.83
CA THR A 216 21.20 -2.84 30.03
C THR A 216 21.59 -4.10 30.80
N ARG A 217 21.79 -4.00 32.12
CA ARG A 217 21.95 -5.16 33.00
C ARG A 217 20.72 -5.34 33.90
N PRO A 218 19.52 -5.58 33.33
CA PRO A 218 18.34 -5.86 34.14
C PRO A 218 18.47 -7.25 34.74
N HIS A 219 17.75 -7.49 35.83
CA HIS A 219 17.48 -8.83 36.30
C HIS A 219 16.59 -9.55 35.28
N LEU A 220 17.05 -10.70 34.77
CA LEU A 220 16.30 -11.49 33.80
C LEU A 220 15.48 -12.57 34.52
N GLU A 221 14.22 -12.75 34.11
CA GLU A 221 13.32 -13.75 34.69
C GLU A 221 12.47 -14.43 33.60
N LEU A 222 12.42 -15.76 33.63
CA LEU A 222 11.71 -16.63 32.69
C LEU A 222 10.61 -17.40 33.44
N VAL A 223 9.34 -17.08 33.17
CA VAL A 223 8.19 -17.71 33.84
C VAL A 223 7.54 -18.73 32.91
N LEU A 224 7.69 -20.00 33.26
CA LEU A 224 7.14 -21.15 32.54
C LEU A 224 5.68 -21.36 33.00
N LEU A 225 4.74 -20.65 32.37
CA LEU A 225 3.36 -20.45 32.86
C LEU A 225 2.53 -21.74 33.00
N ARG A 226 2.86 -22.78 32.23
CA ARG A 226 2.08 -24.03 32.12
C ARG A 226 2.88 -25.30 32.41
N LEU A 227 4.09 -25.17 32.94
CA LEU A 227 4.94 -26.29 33.36
C LEU A 227 4.99 -26.35 34.89
N ALA A 228 5.10 -27.56 35.44
CA ALA A 228 5.42 -27.80 36.84
C ALA A 228 6.95 -27.84 37.03
N PRO A 229 7.48 -27.53 38.23
CA PRO A 229 8.88 -27.81 38.54
C PRO A 229 9.14 -29.33 38.52
N PRO A 230 10.36 -29.77 38.18
CA PRO A 230 10.78 -31.17 38.39
C PRO A 230 10.59 -31.60 39.85
N SER A 231 10.27 -32.88 40.05
CA SER A 231 10.17 -33.50 41.37
C SER A 231 11.51 -33.50 42.09
N ALA A 232 11.49 -33.26 43.40
CA ALA A 232 12.68 -33.43 44.25
C ALA A 232 13.08 -34.91 44.43
N ALA A 233 12.19 -35.85 44.11
CA ALA A 233 12.44 -37.29 44.12
C ALA A 233 11.48 -38.00 43.13
N PRO A 234 11.84 -38.11 41.83
CA PRO A 234 11.05 -38.88 40.89
C PRO A 234 11.22 -40.39 41.13
N ALA A 235 10.12 -41.13 41.11
CA ALA A 235 10.08 -42.56 41.47
C ALA A 235 10.92 -43.45 40.54
N CYS A 236 11.14 -43.01 39.29
CA CYS A 236 12.06 -43.59 38.33
C CYS A 236 12.91 -42.48 37.72
N ALA A 237 13.94 -42.00 38.43
CA ALA A 237 14.89 -41.05 37.86
C ALA A 237 15.64 -41.66 36.67
N ALA A 238 15.65 -40.99 35.52
CA ALA A 238 16.50 -41.40 34.41
C ALA A 238 17.98 -41.11 34.74
N PRO A 239 18.94 -42.01 34.41
CA PRO A 239 20.37 -41.74 34.53
C PRO A 239 20.81 -40.68 33.50
N PRO A 240 22.03 -40.11 33.59
CA PRO A 240 22.51 -39.16 32.58
C PRO A 240 22.67 -39.82 31.18
N PRO A 241 22.57 -39.05 30.08
CA PRO A 241 22.69 -39.53 28.69
C PRO A 241 23.94 -40.34 28.36
N SER A 242 25.03 -40.13 29.10
CA SER A 242 26.27 -40.91 29.01
C SER A 242 26.14 -42.37 29.49
N SER A 243 24.94 -42.79 29.89
CA SER A 243 24.57 -44.19 30.12
C SER A 243 23.52 -44.62 29.11
N ALA A 244 23.72 -45.75 28.42
CA ALA A 244 22.71 -46.32 27.51
C ALA A 244 21.35 -46.58 28.19
N ALA A 245 21.35 -46.79 29.52
CA ALA A 245 20.13 -46.91 30.32
C ALA A 245 19.29 -45.61 30.38
N TYR A 246 19.83 -44.46 29.97
CA TYR A 246 19.06 -43.22 29.79
C TYR A 246 18.07 -43.38 28.65
N TRP A 247 18.55 -43.76 27.46
CA TRP A 247 17.75 -43.83 26.24
C TRP A 247 16.63 -44.87 26.32
N HIS A 248 16.81 -45.92 27.11
CA HIS A 248 15.78 -46.93 27.40
C HIS A 248 14.86 -46.57 28.59
N ALA A 249 15.05 -45.43 29.26
CA ALA A 249 14.19 -45.01 30.37
C ALA A 249 12.81 -44.49 29.87
N PRO A 250 11.75 -44.58 30.69
CA PRO A 250 10.41 -44.10 30.33
C PRO A 250 10.41 -42.63 29.87
N GLU A 251 9.56 -42.30 28.89
CA GLU A 251 9.52 -40.96 28.28
C GLU A 251 9.35 -39.83 29.30
N ASP A 252 8.48 -40.00 30.31
CA ASP A 252 8.29 -39.00 31.36
C ASP A 252 9.55 -38.80 32.23
N ALA A 253 10.30 -39.87 32.51
CA ALA A 253 11.56 -39.79 33.26
C ALA A 253 12.65 -39.05 32.46
N ARG A 254 12.74 -39.30 31.15
CA ARG A 254 13.64 -38.57 30.24
C ARG A 254 13.20 -37.11 30.08
N THR A 255 11.89 -36.86 29.98
CA THR A 255 11.30 -35.51 29.90
C THR A 255 11.57 -34.68 31.15
N GLU A 256 11.45 -35.26 32.34
CA GLU A 256 11.73 -34.60 33.62
C GLU A 256 13.23 -34.30 33.78
N TRP A 257 14.11 -35.24 33.38
CA TRP A 257 15.56 -35.03 33.36
C TRP A 257 15.97 -33.92 32.38
N ARG A 258 15.44 -33.93 31.15
CA ARG A 258 15.63 -32.87 30.14
C ARG A 258 15.17 -31.52 30.66
N LEU A 259 14.01 -31.44 31.32
CA LEU A 259 13.49 -30.19 31.88
C LEU A 259 14.41 -29.62 32.98
N ASP A 260 14.90 -30.43 33.91
CA ASP A 260 15.87 -29.98 34.91
C ASP A 260 17.21 -29.54 34.28
N ALA A 261 17.73 -30.29 33.30
CA ALA A 261 18.95 -29.94 32.59
C ALA A 261 18.81 -28.59 31.83
N ILE A 262 17.67 -28.36 31.16
CA ILE A 262 17.31 -27.08 30.55
C ILE A 262 17.27 -25.98 31.60
N VAL A 263 16.60 -26.18 32.74
CA VAL A 263 16.51 -25.19 33.82
C VAL A 263 17.89 -24.84 34.39
N ARG A 264 18.77 -25.83 34.60
CA ARG A 264 20.17 -25.60 34.98
C ARG A 264 20.92 -24.79 33.91
N ARG A 265 20.71 -25.09 32.63
CA ARG A 265 21.35 -24.38 31.51
C ARG A 265 20.85 -22.93 31.34
N VAL A 266 19.57 -22.67 31.59
CA VAL A 266 19.00 -21.31 31.61
C VAL A 266 19.52 -20.50 32.82
N ARG A 267 19.59 -21.10 34.01
CA ARG A 267 20.18 -20.46 35.20
C ARG A 267 21.66 -20.11 35.00
N ALA A 268 22.40 -20.93 34.26
CA ALA A 268 23.79 -20.65 33.87
C ALA A 268 23.96 -19.45 32.91
N LEU A 269 22.87 -18.93 32.33
CA LEU A 269 22.84 -17.66 31.58
C LEU A 269 22.52 -16.44 32.47
N GLY A 270 22.41 -16.61 33.79
CA GLY A 270 22.02 -15.54 34.71
C GLY A 270 20.52 -15.22 34.70
N ILE A 271 19.68 -16.15 34.25
CA ILE A 271 18.22 -15.98 34.15
C ILE A 271 17.52 -16.81 35.23
N ASP A 272 16.73 -16.15 36.07
CA ASP A 272 15.88 -16.83 37.05
C ASP A 272 14.73 -17.57 36.35
N VAL A 273 14.55 -18.85 36.70
CA VAL A 273 13.46 -19.68 36.14
C VAL A 273 12.38 -19.93 37.19
N ARG A 274 11.15 -19.53 36.87
CA ARG A 274 9.96 -19.72 37.68
C ARG A 274 8.96 -20.65 36.98
N PHE A 275 8.30 -21.52 37.75
CA PHE A 275 7.21 -22.36 37.28
C PHE A 275 5.85 -21.82 37.75
N GLY A 276 4.88 -21.76 36.83
CA GLY A 276 3.55 -21.21 37.06
C GLY A 276 3.52 -19.70 37.31
N ALA A 277 2.36 -19.08 37.04
CA ALA A 277 2.12 -17.70 37.43
C ALA A 277 2.05 -17.55 38.96
N ARG A 278 2.48 -16.39 39.46
CA ARG A 278 2.27 -15.96 40.84
C ARG A 278 0.77 -15.85 41.14
N PRO A 279 0.28 -16.41 42.25
CA PRO A 279 -1.10 -16.18 42.64
C PRO A 279 -1.30 -14.70 43.00
N ILE A 280 -2.36 -14.10 42.49
CA ILE A 280 -2.87 -12.81 43.01
C ILE A 280 -3.23 -13.07 44.48
N ALA A 281 -2.61 -12.33 45.40
CA ALA A 281 -2.51 -12.73 46.80
C ALA A 281 -3.79 -12.45 47.62
N ARG A 282 -4.80 -13.31 47.42
CA ARG A 282 -6.05 -13.45 48.20
C ARG A 282 -6.62 -12.13 48.74
N CYS A 283 -7.14 -11.27 47.86
CA CYS A 283 -8.38 -10.57 48.20
C CYS A 283 -9.50 -11.61 48.19
N ALA A 284 -10.35 -11.64 49.21
CA ALA A 284 -11.19 -12.79 49.49
C ALA A 284 -12.62 -12.66 48.94
N HIS A 285 -13.22 -13.82 48.60
CA HIS A 285 -14.66 -14.06 48.41
C HIS A 285 -15.37 -13.66 47.10
N THR A 286 -14.77 -12.98 46.11
CA THR A 286 -15.37 -12.84 44.76
C THR A 286 -14.38 -12.96 43.61
N VAL A 287 -14.85 -13.40 42.44
CA VAL A 287 -14.09 -13.42 41.16
C VAL A 287 -13.70 -11.99 40.71
N ALA A 288 -14.40 -10.96 41.23
CA ALA A 288 -14.06 -9.55 41.06
C ALA A 288 -12.80 -9.09 41.83
N GLY A 289 -12.04 -9.99 42.46
CA GLY A 289 -10.86 -9.68 43.29
C GLY A 289 -9.61 -9.21 42.53
N LEU A 290 -9.74 -8.13 41.74
CA LEU A 290 -8.66 -7.38 41.11
C LEU A 290 -8.82 -5.89 41.47
N TYR A 291 -7.69 -5.22 41.74
CA TYR A 291 -7.60 -3.87 42.35
C TYR A 291 -8.70 -2.89 41.90
N PRO A 292 -9.50 -2.30 42.82
CA PRO A 292 -10.62 -1.43 42.47
C PRO A 292 -10.25 0.05 42.23
N ALA A 293 -9.09 0.55 42.66
CA ALA A 293 -8.61 1.90 42.37
C ALA A 293 -7.09 2.06 42.62
N LEU A 294 -6.33 2.47 41.61
CA LEU A 294 -4.90 2.81 41.74
C LEU A 294 -4.70 4.29 42.12
N PRO A 295 -3.64 4.64 42.87
CA PRO A 295 -3.56 5.94 43.52
C PRO A 295 -3.02 7.04 42.60
N HIS A 296 -3.90 7.96 42.19
CA HIS A 296 -3.62 9.15 41.36
C HIS A 296 -2.78 10.23 42.09
N PRO A 297 -2.03 11.10 41.40
CA PRO A 297 -1.21 12.11 42.05
C PRO A 297 -2.00 13.14 42.91
N PRO A 298 -1.38 13.69 43.97
CA PRO A 298 -1.99 14.72 44.81
C PRO A 298 -2.31 16.01 44.00
N PRO A 299 -3.35 16.77 44.39
CA PRO A 299 -3.75 17.99 43.67
C PRO A 299 -2.64 19.06 43.69
N PRO A 300 -2.55 19.91 42.64
CA PRO A 300 -1.50 20.92 42.53
C PRO A 300 -1.68 22.05 43.55
N HIS A 301 -0.56 22.58 44.05
CA HIS A 301 -0.53 23.77 44.90
C HIS A 301 -0.75 25.04 44.07
N ALA A 302 -1.37 26.07 44.66
CA ALA A 302 -1.74 27.30 43.98
C ALA A 302 -0.54 28.27 43.84
N LEU A 303 0.37 27.97 42.90
CA LEU A 303 1.62 28.70 42.69
C LEU A 303 1.41 30.21 42.44
N ARG A 304 2.12 31.05 43.20
CA ARG A 304 2.09 32.52 43.11
C ARG A 304 3.22 33.05 42.20
N PRO A 305 2.98 34.08 41.38
CA PRO A 305 4.07 34.83 40.75
C PRO A 305 4.83 35.67 41.77
N THR A 306 6.09 35.99 41.49
CA THR A 306 6.88 36.94 42.29
C THR A 306 6.39 38.38 42.15
N PRO A 307 6.62 39.26 43.17
CA PRO A 307 6.36 40.69 43.08
C PRO A 307 7.04 41.41 41.90
N THR A 308 8.16 40.90 41.38
CA THR A 308 8.64 41.24 40.03
C THR A 308 8.25 40.15 39.03
N LEU A 309 7.83 40.50 37.81
CA LEU A 309 7.68 39.58 36.67
C LEU A 309 8.73 39.87 35.59
N ASN A 310 9.46 38.83 35.17
CA ASN A 310 10.35 38.90 34.02
C ASN A 310 9.58 38.58 32.73
N LEU A 311 9.69 39.44 31.72
CA LEU A 311 8.94 39.36 30.47
C LEU A 311 9.85 38.90 29.33
N ASP A 312 9.53 37.75 28.73
CA ASP A 312 10.16 37.39 27.45
C ASP A 312 9.60 38.24 26.29
N THR A 313 10.24 38.17 25.12
CA THR A 313 9.81 38.85 23.90
C THR A 313 8.32 38.64 23.57
N SER A 314 7.76 37.46 23.89
CA SER A 314 6.36 37.13 23.60
C SER A 314 5.38 37.74 24.61
N ALA A 315 5.78 37.86 25.88
CA ALA A 315 5.04 38.60 26.90
C ALA A 315 5.02 40.11 26.60
N LEU A 316 6.16 40.66 26.19
CA LEU A 316 6.27 42.05 25.71
C LEU A 316 5.36 42.31 24.49
N ILE A 317 5.35 41.39 23.51
CA ILE A 317 4.46 41.47 22.34
C ILE A 317 2.99 41.38 22.73
N ALA A 318 2.64 40.50 23.68
CA ALA A 318 1.27 40.34 24.16
C ALA A 318 0.75 41.62 24.82
N LEU A 319 1.56 42.27 25.66
CA LEU A 319 1.24 43.56 26.28
C LEU A 319 1.20 44.71 25.27
N ALA A 320 1.94 44.65 24.16
CA ALA A 320 1.85 45.65 23.10
C ALA A 320 0.62 45.49 22.19
N SER A 321 0.01 44.30 22.10
CA SER A 321 -0.98 43.89 21.08
C SER A 321 -2.34 44.63 21.14
N ASP A 322 -2.92 44.93 19.97
CA ASP A 322 -4.30 45.41 19.83
C ASP A 322 -5.32 44.37 20.35
N ILE A 323 -5.00 43.06 20.35
CA ILE A 323 -5.87 42.02 20.91
C ILE A 323 -6.16 42.30 22.39
N VAL A 324 -5.12 42.62 23.16
CA VAL A 324 -5.20 42.90 24.60
C VAL A 324 -5.71 44.32 24.86
N HIS A 325 -5.43 45.29 23.98
CA HIS A 325 -5.70 46.71 24.25
C HIS A 325 -6.93 47.32 23.56
N ALA A 326 -7.41 46.83 22.41
CA ALA A 326 -8.43 47.57 21.67
C ALA A 326 -9.77 47.69 22.44
N PRO A 327 -10.45 48.85 22.39
CA PRO A 327 -11.83 49.01 22.87
C PRO A 327 -12.77 48.02 22.17
N GLY A 328 -13.61 47.35 22.95
CA GLY A 328 -14.50 46.30 22.46
C GLY A 328 -15.54 46.84 21.49
N GLY A 329 -15.28 46.69 20.20
CA GLY A 329 -16.14 47.16 19.12
C GLY A 329 -15.92 46.36 17.84
N ALA A 330 -16.84 46.50 16.89
CA ALA A 330 -16.86 45.71 15.67
C ALA A 330 -15.60 45.86 14.79
N ASP A 331 -14.86 46.97 14.91
CA ASP A 331 -13.65 47.25 14.11
C ASP A 331 -12.57 46.17 14.26
N LEU A 332 -12.02 45.94 15.47
CA LEU A 332 -10.97 44.93 15.62
C LEU A 332 -11.50 43.52 15.29
N GLY A 333 -12.75 43.22 15.66
CA GLY A 333 -13.40 41.95 15.31
C GLY A 333 -13.47 41.72 13.79
N ALA A 334 -13.84 42.75 13.03
CA ALA A 334 -13.89 42.72 11.57
C ALA A 334 -12.49 42.67 10.95
N ARG A 335 -11.55 43.50 11.42
CA ARG A 335 -10.14 43.48 10.97
C ARG A 335 -9.53 42.09 11.18
N LEU A 336 -9.69 41.49 12.36
CA LEU A 336 -9.17 40.15 12.65
C LEU A 336 -9.93 39.01 11.95
N ALA A 337 -11.20 39.21 11.56
CA ALA A 337 -11.93 38.24 10.74
C ALA A 337 -11.41 38.18 9.29
N HIS A 338 -10.87 39.29 8.76
CA HIS A 338 -10.28 39.37 7.42
C HIS A 338 -8.75 39.21 7.42
N HIS A 339 -8.10 39.32 8.58
CA HIS A 339 -6.64 39.24 8.72
C HIS A 339 -6.06 37.87 8.28
N PRO A 340 -4.98 37.82 7.49
CA PRO A 340 -4.47 36.57 6.90
C PRO A 340 -3.91 35.56 7.92
N ASN A 341 -3.52 36.02 9.12
CA ASN A 341 -3.17 35.12 10.21
C ASN A 341 -4.38 34.84 11.10
N ARG A 342 -5.12 33.76 10.82
CA ARG A 342 -6.30 33.34 11.59
C ARG A 342 -5.98 33.03 13.07
N ALA A 343 -4.72 32.74 13.41
CA ALA A 343 -4.35 32.57 14.81
C ALA A 343 -4.70 33.82 15.65
N LEU A 344 -4.61 35.03 15.09
CA LEU A 344 -4.99 36.27 15.79
C LEU A 344 -6.49 36.31 16.15
N HIS A 345 -7.37 35.82 15.27
CA HIS A 345 -8.82 35.73 15.54
C HIS A 345 -9.11 34.88 16.78
N GLU A 346 -8.25 33.90 17.07
CA GLU A 346 -8.47 32.88 18.08
C GLU A 346 -7.68 33.16 19.36
N GLN A 347 -6.54 33.85 19.25
CA GLN A 347 -5.96 34.63 20.35
C GLN A 347 -6.96 35.70 20.84
N HIS A 348 -7.66 36.38 19.94
CA HIS A 348 -8.71 37.34 20.28
C HIS A 348 -9.96 36.68 20.88
N THR A 349 -10.44 35.58 20.31
CA THR A 349 -11.53 34.78 20.91
C THR A 349 -11.13 34.28 22.30
N HIS A 350 -9.88 33.86 22.49
CA HIS A 350 -9.36 33.44 23.80
C HIS A 350 -9.27 34.62 24.80
N GLU A 351 -8.72 35.76 24.38
CA GLU A 351 -8.64 37.00 25.17
C GLU A 351 -10.02 37.54 25.58
N GLN A 352 -11.09 37.26 24.83
CA GLN A 352 -12.47 37.57 25.25
C GLN A 352 -12.96 36.70 26.43
N HIS A 353 -12.43 35.48 26.60
CA HIS A 353 -12.84 34.54 27.66
C HIS A 353 -11.87 34.54 28.86
N ALA A 354 -10.58 34.75 28.59
CA ALA A 354 -9.50 34.84 29.56
C ALA A 354 -8.61 36.04 29.19
N PRO A 355 -9.00 37.27 29.58
CA PRO A 355 -8.26 38.48 29.23
C PRO A 355 -6.94 38.59 30.01
N LEU A 356 -5.85 38.96 29.33
CA LEU A 356 -4.49 38.93 29.90
C LEU A 356 -4.31 39.94 31.05
N VAL A 357 -4.80 41.18 30.89
CA VAL A 357 -4.61 42.23 31.92
C VAL A 357 -5.31 41.90 33.24
N PRO A 358 -6.58 41.45 33.26
CA PRO A 358 -7.22 40.90 34.46
C PRO A 358 -6.51 39.67 35.02
N MET A 359 -6.11 38.69 34.18
CA MET A 359 -5.39 37.49 34.65
C MET A 359 -4.08 37.84 35.38
N LEU A 360 -3.33 38.82 34.88
CA LEU A 360 -2.14 39.35 35.55
C LEU A 360 -2.53 40.03 36.87
N ALA A 361 -3.54 40.91 36.87
CA ALA A 361 -4.00 41.62 38.06
C ALA A 361 -4.62 40.71 39.15
N GLU A 362 -5.16 39.55 38.79
CA GLU A 362 -5.73 38.55 39.72
C GLU A 362 -4.66 37.62 40.32
N ALA A 363 -3.59 37.33 39.59
CA ALA A 363 -2.49 36.50 40.07
C ALA A 363 -1.46 37.28 40.89
N CYS A 364 -1.24 38.55 40.56
CA CYS A 364 -0.26 39.42 41.18
C CYS A 364 -0.79 40.08 42.46
N ALA A 365 0.08 40.22 43.46
CA ALA A 365 -0.18 41.08 44.60
C ALA A 365 -0.12 42.57 44.21
N ALA A 366 -0.48 43.46 45.15
CA ALA A 366 -0.50 44.90 44.88
C ALA A 366 0.88 45.46 44.49
N ARG A 367 0.93 46.17 43.35
CA ARG A 367 2.12 46.75 42.70
C ARG A 367 3.24 45.73 42.41
N THR A 368 2.99 44.94 41.37
CA THR A 368 4.01 44.14 40.70
C THR A 368 4.84 44.99 39.73
N THR A 369 6.16 44.83 39.81
CA THR A 369 7.15 45.43 38.90
C THR A 369 7.38 44.53 37.69
N LEU A 370 7.58 45.11 36.51
CA LEU A 370 7.93 44.36 35.30
C LEU A 370 9.43 44.55 34.99
N VAL A 371 10.14 43.48 34.59
CA VAL A 371 11.53 43.51 34.11
C VAL A 371 11.65 42.74 32.79
N ALA A 372 12.67 43.00 31.97
CA ALA A 372 12.90 42.25 30.72
C ALA A 372 14.37 42.38 30.27
N THR A 373 14.88 41.38 29.55
CA THR A 373 16.27 41.42 29.06
C THR A 373 16.46 42.42 27.90
N PRO A 374 17.66 43.00 27.71
CA PRO A 374 17.94 43.93 26.62
C PRO A 374 17.64 43.36 25.23
N GLU A 375 17.90 42.07 25.01
CA GLU A 375 17.64 41.40 23.73
C GLU A 375 16.12 41.21 23.51
N SER A 376 15.36 41.00 24.58
CA SER A 376 13.89 40.89 24.52
C SER A 376 13.26 42.24 24.17
N LEU A 377 13.75 43.34 24.76
CA LEU A 377 13.35 44.72 24.44
C LEU A 377 13.77 45.11 23.01
N ALA A 378 14.99 44.78 22.59
CA ALA A 378 15.46 45.02 21.22
C ALA A 378 14.65 44.21 20.19
N LYS A 379 14.29 42.96 20.52
CA LYS A 379 13.49 42.10 19.64
C LYS A 379 12.02 42.56 19.58
N LEU A 380 11.44 43.06 20.67
CA LEU A 380 10.15 43.78 20.66
C LEU A 380 10.22 44.99 19.72
N ALA A 381 11.20 45.88 19.90
CA ALA A 381 11.33 47.11 19.11
C ALA A 381 11.58 46.84 17.62
N HIS A 382 12.16 45.70 17.26
CA HIS A 382 12.23 45.21 15.88
C HIS A 382 10.87 44.69 15.39
N ILE A 383 10.24 43.76 16.11
CA ILE A 383 8.96 43.14 15.70
C ILE A 383 7.83 44.17 15.59
N ALA A 384 7.73 45.11 16.54
CA ALA A 384 6.73 46.17 16.50
C ALA A 384 6.90 47.09 15.29
N ARG A 385 8.13 47.41 14.88
CA ARG A 385 8.39 48.21 13.67
C ARG A 385 8.02 47.48 12.38
N THR A 386 8.17 46.15 12.34
CA THR A 386 7.90 45.35 11.13
C THR A 386 6.44 44.89 11.00
N LEU A 387 5.75 44.64 12.12
CA LEU A 387 4.44 43.96 12.16
C LEU A 387 3.38 44.64 13.05
N GLY A 388 3.69 45.81 13.64
CA GLY A 388 2.77 46.50 14.55
C GLY A 388 1.88 47.53 13.85
N SER A 389 0.60 47.57 14.24
CA SER A 389 -0.31 48.69 13.95
C SER A 389 0.27 50.01 14.49
N ALA A 390 -0.30 51.16 14.10
CA ALA A 390 0.14 52.45 14.64
C ALA A 390 0.03 52.49 16.17
N ASP A 391 -1.04 51.90 16.73
CA ASP A 391 -1.27 51.86 18.17
C ASP A 391 -0.39 50.82 18.88
N GLU A 392 -0.12 49.68 18.24
CA GLU A 392 0.83 48.67 18.74
C GLU A 392 2.27 49.20 18.75
N ARG A 393 2.66 49.99 17.74
CA ARG A 393 3.96 50.69 17.70
C ARG A 393 4.05 51.76 18.79
N ALA A 394 3.00 52.55 18.98
CA ALA A 394 2.93 53.54 20.05
C ALA A 394 3.04 52.89 21.44
N ARG A 395 2.30 51.79 21.70
CA ARG A 395 2.38 51.06 22.97
C ARG A 395 3.72 50.34 23.16
N ALA A 396 4.29 49.71 22.13
CA ALA A 396 5.62 49.11 22.23
C ALA A 396 6.70 50.16 22.53
N HIS A 397 6.60 51.37 21.96
CA HIS A 397 7.48 52.48 22.31
C HIS A 397 7.27 52.95 23.76
N ALA A 398 6.01 53.18 24.17
CA ALA A 398 5.68 53.63 25.52
C ALA A 398 6.11 52.62 26.61
N LEU A 399 5.99 51.31 26.33
CA LEU A 399 6.44 50.22 27.21
C LEU A 399 7.97 50.24 27.44
N VAL A 400 8.76 50.61 26.43
CA VAL A 400 10.21 50.76 26.51
C VAL A 400 10.62 52.11 27.11
N ALA A 401 9.89 53.19 26.80
CA ALA A 401 10.18 54.55 27.26
C ALA A 401 9.67 54.86 28.70
N GLY A 402 8.77 54.02 29.25
CA GLY A 402 8.21 54.20 30.59
C GLY A 402 6.99 55.11 30.69
N ASP A 403 6.42 55.53 29.56
CA ASP A 403 5.24 56.38 29.54
C ASP A 403 3.97 55.54 29.76
N ALA A 404 3.60 55.36 31.02
CA ALA A 404 2.43 54.59 31.41
C ALA A 404 1.12 55.18 30.86
N ASP A 405 0.96 56.52 30.85
CA ASP A 405 -0.27 57.14 30.37
C ASP A 405 -0.38 57.08 28.83
N ALA A 406 0.73 57.18 28.08
CA ALA A 406 0.74 56.90 26.65
C ALA A 406 0.46 55.42 26.33
N PHE A 407 1.01 54.48 27.12
CA PHE A 407 0.76 53.04 26.96
C PHE A 407 -0.73 52.69 27.11
N TRP A 408 -1.41 53.30 28.08
CA TRP A 408 -2.86 53.14 28.26
C TRP A 408 -3.71 54.06 27.38
N ALA A 409 -3.11 55.01 26.63
CA ALA A 409 -3.84 56.12 26.00
C ALA A 409 -4.95 55.73 25.02
N ARG A 410 -4.82 54.58 24.36
CA ARG A 410 -5.81 54.02 23.42
C ARG A 410 -6.27 52.60 23.82
N SER A 411 -6.24 52.30 25.11
CA SER A 411 -6.60 50.97 25.65
C SER A 411 -8.03 50.92 26.20
N ARG A 412 -8.71 49.77 26.05
CA ARG A 412 -9.95 49.42 26.77
C ARG A 412 -9.80 49.43 28.28
N TRP A 413 -8.56 49.29 28.77
CA TRP A 413 -8.23 49.28 30.20
C TRP A 413 -7.86 50.68 30.74
N ARG A 414 -7.90 51.75 29.93
CA ARG A 414 -7.51 53.13 30.31
C ARG A 414 -8.14 53.60 31.63
N THR A 415 -9.38 53.20 31.89
CA THR A 415 -10.17 53.55 33.10
C THR A 415 -10.31 52.41 34.10
N SER A 416 -9.72 51.23 33.86
CA SER A 416 -9.88 50.08 34.75
C SER A 416 -9.00 50.19 36.01
N PRO A 417 -9.50 49.86 37.22
CA PRO A 417 -8.66 49.74 38.41
C PRO A 417 -7.59 48.64 38.29
N GLN A 418 -7.76 47.67 37.37
CA GLN A 418 -6.79 46.59 37.09
C GLN A 418 -5.44 47.10 36.55
N ARG A 419 -5.33 48.40 36.20
CA ARG A 419 -4.04 49.04 35.87
C ARG A 419 -3.16 49.33 37.09
N ALA A 420 -3.74 49.47 38.28
CA ALA A 420 -3.03 49.84 39.51
C ALA A 420 -1.97 48.82 40.01
N PRO A 421 -2.15 47.49 39.87
CA PRO A 421 -1.12 46.53 40.27
C PRO A 421 0.04 46.35 39.28
N LEU A 422 0.04 46.97 38.09
CA LEU A 422 1.13 46.82 37.11
C LEU A 422 1.94 48.11 37.01
N VAL A 423 3.22 48.05 37.39
CA VAL A 423 4.14 49.20 37.35
C VAL A 423 4.89 49.24 36.01
N LEU A 424 4.92 50.42 35.40
CA LEU A 424 5.69 50.78 34.20
C LEU A 424 6.49 52.06 34.50
N PRO A 425 7.71 52.27 33.95
CA PRO A 425 8.51 51.42 33.05
C PRO A 425 8.87 50.02 33.57
N VAL A 426 9.37 49.22 32.63
CA VAL A 426 10.19 48.04 32.91
C VAL A 426 11.42 48.47 33.72
N ALA A 427 11.62 47.92 34.92
CA ALA A 427 12.76 48.23 35.79
C ALA A 427 14.04 47.51 35.34
N THR A 428 15.21 48.05 35.73
CA THR A 428 16.51 47.47 35.38
C THR A 428 17.01 46.41 36.36
N GLU A 429 16.51 46.41 37.61
CA GLU A 429 16.88 45.43 38.65
C GLU A 429 15.63 44.79 39.27
N PRO A 430 15.63 43.47 39.51
CA PRO A 430 14.48 42.76 40.05
C PRO A 430 14.38 42.92 41.58
N THR A 431 13.16 43.08 42.08
CA THR A 431 12.88 43.19 43.54
C THR A 431 11.70 42.32 43.95
N GLY A 432 11.80 41.67 45.12
CA GLY A 432 10.84 40.64 45.54
C GLY A 432 10.95 39.38 44.67
N THR A 433 11.90 38.52 45.01
CA THR A 433 12.22 37.26 44.33
C THR A 433 11.67 36.06 45.10
N TYR A 434 11.61 34.87 44.49
CA TYR A 434 11.25 33.63 45.19
C TYR A 434 12.42 33.01 45.97
N ALA A 435 13.51 33.76 46.22
CA ALA A 435 14.72 33.26 46.85
C ALA A 435 14.55 32.72 48.30
N ALA A 436 13.43 33.06 48.97
CA ALA A 436 13.07 32.49 50.26
C ALA A 436 12.31 31.16 50.17
N ASP A 437 11.77 30.80 49.00
CA ASP A 437 11.07 29.55 48.73
C ASP A 437 12.08 28.49 48.28
N ALA A 438 12.60 27.74 49.26
CA ALA A 438 13.61 26.72 49.03
C ALA A 438 13.15 25.63 48.05
N ALA A 439 11.85 25.29 48.03
CA ALA A 439 11.29 24.30 47.12
C ALA A 439 11.21 24.82 45.68
N ALA A 440 10.78 26.06 45.48
CA ALA A 440 10.80 26.72 44.17
C ALA A 440 12.23 26.89 43.64
N CYS A 441 13.19 27.32 44.48
CA CYS A 441 14.61 27.40 44.12
C CYS A 441 15.19 26.02 43.72
N ALA A 442 14.91 24.97 44.51
CA ALA A 442 15.40 23.62 44.24
C ALA A 442 14.85 23.04 42.92
N GLN A 443 13.59 23.30 42.60
CA GLN A 443 12.99 22.90 41.31
C GLN A 443 13.44 23.79 40.15
N ALA A 444 13.61 25.10 40.37
CA ALA A 444 14.13 26.04 39.36
C ALA A 444 15.56 25.68 38.93
N ALA A 445 16.41 25.20 39.84
CA ALA A 445 17.73 24.66 39.51
C ALA A 445 17.66 23.48 38.53
N ARG A 446 16.67 22.58 38.67
CA ARG A 446 16.45 21.47 37.71
C ARG A 446 16.02 21.99 36.33
N LEU A 447 15.17 23.03 36.29
CA LEU A 447 14.76 23.68 35.04
C LEU A 447 15.94 24.41 34.36
N ARG A 448 16.89 24.98 35.13
CA ARG A 448 18.12 25.57 34.59
C ARG A 448 19.03 24.51 33.96
N THR A 449 19.31 23.40 34.65
CA THR A 449 20.09 22.29 34.05
C THR A 449 19.43 21.70 32.80
N ALA A 450 18.09 21.68 32.74
CA ALA A 450 17.36 21.32 31.53
C ALA A 450 17.49 22.39 30.42
N LEU A 451 17.59 23.67 30.76
CA LEU A 451 17.80 24.79 29.82
C LEU A 451 19.19 24.75 29.20
N ASP A 452 20.22 24.50 30.01
CA ASP A 452 21.60 24.33 29.55
C ASP A 452 21.68 23.26 28.43
N ALA A 453 21.09 22.08 28.69
CA ALA A 453 20.99 21.00 27.70
C ALA A 453 20.10 21.36 26.49
N ALA A 454 19.02 22.11 26.70
CA ALA A 454 18.08 22.49 25.64
C ALA A 454 18.60 23.55 24.66
N VAL A 455 19.56 24.39 25.10
CA VAL A 455 20.21 25.42 24.27
C VAL A 455 21.36 24.83 23.44
N HIS A 456 22.10 23.86 23.99
CA HIS A 456 23.19 23.17 23.28
C HIS A 456 22.71 22.02 22.37
N ALA A 457 21.42 21.70 22.40
CA ALA A 457 20.79 20.74 21.49
C ALA A 457 20.77 21.25 20.03
N PRO A 458 20.82 20.37 19.00
CA PRO A 458 20.75 20.81 17.60
C PRO A 458 19.44 21.56 17.32
N ALA A 459 19.56 22.77 16.79
CA ALA A 459 18.44 23.69 16.61
C ALA A 459 17.35 23.11 15.69
N ARG A 460 16.15 22.96 16.25
CA ARG A 460 14.92 22.57 15.54
C ARG A 460 13.89 23.70 15.61
N ALA A 461 12.96 23.73 14.66
CA ALA A 461 11.89 24.73 14.67
C ALA A 461 11.13 24.74 16.02
N LYS A 462 10.98 25.94 16.62
CA LYS A 462 10.37 26.17 17.95
C LYS A 462 11.09 25.50 19.15
N SER A 463 12.34 25.07 18.99
CA SER A 463 13.21 24.70 20.11
C SER A 463 13.81 25.94 20.77
N LEU A 464 14.31 25.80 22.00
CA LEU A 464 15.03 26.87 22.72
C LEU A 464 16.33 27.25 22.02
N ALA A 465 17.08 26.28 21.48
CA ALA A 465 18.26 26.51 20.64
C ALA A 465 17.98 27.35 19.37
N ALA A 466 16.74 27.35 18.87
CA ALA A 466 16.31 28.20 17.75
C ALA A 466 15.76 29.58 18.19
N SER A 467 15.66 29.83 19.50
CA SER A 467 14.94 30.99 20.07
C SER A 467 15.79 31.70 21.16
N PRO A 468 17.02 32.17 20.84
CA PRO A 468 18.01 32.57 21.84
C PRO A 468 17.56 33.72 22.77
N HIS A 469 16.70 34.63 22.30
CA HIS A 469 16.12 35.69 23.13
C HIS A 469 15.21 35.14 24.24
N THR A 470 14.38 34.14 23.93
CA THR A 470 13.53 33.45 24.92
C THR A 470 14.37 32.56 25.83
N ALA A 471 15.40 31.90 25.30
CA ALA A 471 16.34 31.13 26.13
C ALA A 471 17.06 32.03 27.15
N HIS A 472 17.56 33.21 26.74
CA HIS A 472 18.20 34.17 27.64
C HIS A 472 17.22 34.76 28.66
N ALA A 473 15.99 35.10 28.26
CA ALA A 473 14.96 35.55 29.20
C ALA A 473 14.61 34.47 30.24
N LEU A 474 14.50 33.20 29.84
CA LEU A 474 14.27 32.08 30.76
C LEU A 474 15.46 31.88 31.71
N GLN A 475 16.70 31.96 31.20
CA GLN A 475 17.92 31.87 32.00
C GLN A 475 17.95 32.98 33.07
N TYR A 476 17.78 34.23 32.65
CA TYR A 476 17.79 35.40 33.54
C TYR A 476 16.79 35.27 34.70
N GLY A 477 15.54 34.87 34.46
CA GLY A 477 14.55 34.68 35.53
C GLY A 477 14.86 33.50 36.46
N LEU A 478 15.43 32.41 35.95
CA LEU A 478 15.85 31.27 36.78
C LEU A 478 17.05 31.63 37.67
N GLU A 479 17.99 32.43 37.16
CA GLU A 479 19.17 32.91 37.89
C GLU A 479 18.85 34.03 38.88
N ALA A 480 17.98 34.99 38.52
CA ALA A 480 17.54 36.08 39.39
C ALA A 480 16.45 35.68 40.41
N HIS A 481 15.95 34.44 40.33
CA HIS A 481 14.83 33.92 41.13
C HIS A 481 13.54 34.75 40.97
N VAL A 482 13.18 35.02 39.71
CA VAL A 482 12.02 35.81 39.27
C VAL A 482 11.13 34.96 38.35
N THR A 483 9.81 35.03 38.52
CA THR A 483 8.85 34.39 37.61
C THR A 483 9.01 34.92 36.19
N THR A 484 9.41 34.07 35.23
CA THR A 484 9.41 34.43 33.81
C THR A 484 8.05 34.15 33.17
N LEU A 485 7.39 35.21 32.70
CA LEU A 485 6.18 35.15 31.88
C LEU A 485 6.56 34.91 30.41
N THR A 486 6.04 33.84 29.82
CA THR A 486 6.32 33.43 28.43
C THR A 486 5.11 32.76 27.79
N SER A 487 5.01 32.82 26.46
CA SER A 487 4.05 32.02 25.68
C SER A 487 4.72 30.92 24.85
N HIS A 488 6.03 30.71 25.02
CA HIS A 488 6.82 29.74 24.28
C HIS A 488 6.63 28.30 24.82
N ALA A 489 5.39 27.79 24.71
CA ALA A 489 4.96 26.50 25.25
C ALA A 489 5.87 25.32 24.88
N HIS A 490 6.45 25.32 23.67
CA HIS A 490 7.39 24.28 23.24
C HIS A 490 8.68 24.28 24.07
N GLY A 491 9.17 25.47 24.46
CA GLY A 491 10.33 25.60 25.33
C GLY A 491 10.00 25.20 26.77
N VAL A 492 8.87 25.63 27.31
CA VAL A 492 8.42 25.23 28.66
C VAL A 492 8.24 23.70 28.75
N LEU A 493 7.65 23.07 27.72
CA LEU A 493 7.59 21.61 27.60
C LEU A 493 8.97 20.96 27.45
N GLN A 494 9.89 21.55 26.67
CA GLN A 494 11.27 21.07 26.53
C GLN A 494 12.04 21.12 27.86
N LEU A 495 11.86 22.17 28.66
CA LEU A 495 12.45 22.29 30.01
C LEU A 495 11.82 21.30 31.00
N ALA A 496 10.50 21.23 31.04
CA ALA A 496 9.78 20.35 31.94
C ALA A 496 10.15 18.88 31.66
N ALA A 497 10.15 18.46 30.39
CA ALA A 497 10.58 17.14 29.98
C ALA A 497 12.08 16.89 30.21
N GLY A 498 12.96 17.86 29.92
CA GLY A 498 14.39 17.76 30.23
C GLY A 498 14.65 17.59 31.72
N SER A 499 13.88 18.26 32.57
CA SER A 499 14.01 18.15 34.04
C SER A 499 13.73 16.75 34.57
N SER A 500 12.98 15.90 33.85
CA SER A 500 12.75 14.50 34.24
C SER A 500 14.05 13.68 34.35
N SER A 501 15.05 14.01 33.53
CA SER A 501 16.39 13.43 33.55
C SER A 501 17.30 13.98 34.67
N VAL A 502 16.97 15.16 35.20
CA VAL A 502 17.70 15.78 36.31
C VAL A 502 17.21 15.16 37.64
N PRO A 503 18.12 14.68 38.52
CA PRO A 503 17.76 14.14 39.82
C PRO A 503 16.85 15.07 40.64
N VAL A 504 16.01 14.46 41.47
CA VAL A 504 15.11 15.16 42.38
C VAL A 504 15.89 15.48 43.68
N PRO A 505 15.96 16.74 44.13
CA PRO A 505 16.53 17.08 45.43
C PRO A 505 15.64 16.54 46.56
N ARG A 506 16.25 16.20 47.70
CA ARG A 506 15.50 15.73 48.88
C ARG A 506 14.99 16.94 49.66
N GLY A 507 13.68 17.03 49.78
CA GLY A 507 12.96 17.96 50.65
C GLY A 507 11.54 17.44 50.90
N ASP A 508 10.81 18.07 51.81
CA ASP A 508 9.46 17.64 52.20
C ASP A 508 8.36 18.65 51.77
N ASP A 509 8.72 19.92 51.55
CA ASP A 509 7.79 21.01 51.22
C ASP A 509 7.56 21.20 49.71
N ALA A 510 6.32 21.53 49.33
CA ALA A 510 5.96 21.89 47.95
C ALA A 510 6.26 23.38 47.66
N PRO A 511 6.60 23.76 46.41
CA PRO A 511 6.81 25.15 46.03
C PRO A 511 5.54 26.00 46.19
N GLU A 512 5.68 27.21 46.74
CA GLU A 512 4.62 28.22 46.80
C GLU A 512 4.67 29.16 45.58
N HIS A 513 5.85 29.36 44.98
CA HIS A 513 6.07 30.28 43.87
C HIS A 513 6.29 29.56 42.53
N CYS A 514 5.84 30.17 41.43
CA CYS A 514 6.20 29.72 40.09
C CYS A 514 7.48 30.40 39.59
N ALA A 515 8.43 29.59 39.11
CA ALA A 515 9.61 30.08 38.39
C ALA A 515 9.29 30.43 36.94
N LEU A 516 8.33 29.72 36.33
CA LEU A 516 7.83 29.98 34.98
C LEU A 516 6.31 30.17 35.01
N TRP A 517 5.80 31.11 34.21
CA TRP A 517 4.38 31.26 33.94
C TRP A 517 4.13 31.21 32.44
N LEU A 518 3.48 30.12 32.00
CA LEU A 518 3.08 29.90 30.62
C LEU A 518 1.65 30.41 30.38
N PHE A 519 1.53 31.47 29.59
CA PHE A 519 0.25 32.00 29.09
C PHE A 519 0.11 31.71 27.58
N ARG A 520 -1.11 31.72 27.04
CA ARG A 520 -1.32 31.61 25.59
C ARG A 520 -0.77 32.84 24.87
N PRO A 521 -0.13 32.70 23.70
CA PRO A 521 0.38 33.84 22.96
C PRO A 521 -0.75 34.82 22.62
N ARG A 522 -0.51 36.13 22.79
CA ARG A 522 -1.22 37.20 22.08
C ARG A 522 -0.18 37.88 21.17
N SER A 523 -0.57 38.34 19.99
CA SER A 523 0.39 38.77 18.95
C SER A 523 -0.08 40.04 18.23
N LEU A 524 0.83 40.70 17.50
CA LEU A 524 0.53 41.97 16.82
C LEU A 524 -0.39 41.81 15.61
N CYS A 525 -1.13 42.86 15.28
CA CYS A 525 -2.24 42.90 14.31
C CYS A 525 -2.00 43.89 13.16
N GLY A 526 -0.77 44.40 13.00
CA GLY A 526 -0.42 45.36 11.95
C GLY A 526 -0.26 44.70 10.58
N GLU A 527 -0.67 45.44 9.55
CA GLU A 527 -0.31 45.12 8.16
C GLU A 527 1.14 45.52 7.90
N ALA A 528 1.88 44.70 7.15
CA ALA A 528 3.20 45.08 6.66
C ALA A 528 3.02 46.19 5.61
N CYS A 529 3.63 47.35 5.84
CA CYS A 529 3.34 48.57 5.09
C CYS A 529 3.48 48.39 3.57
N ALA A 530 2.38 48.66 2.85
CA ALA A 530 2.50 49.24 1.52
C ALA A 530 3.10 50.65 1.64
N ALA A 531 3.97 51.03 0.72
CA ALA A 531 4.41 52.42 0.54
C ALA A 531 3.57 53.03 -0.59
N ASP A 532 3.11 54.26 -0.39
CA ASP A 532 2.14 54.95 -1.26
C ASP A 532 2.83 55.82 -2.33
N ASP A 533 2.09 56.25 -3.34
CA ASP A 533 2.61 56.91 -4.54
C ASP A 533 3.12 58.35 -4.32
N GLY A 534 4.18 58.75 -5.06
CA GLY A 534 4.68 60.13 -5.09
C GLY A 534 5.97 60.32 -5.91
N THR A 535 5.86 60.92 -7.09
CA THR A 535 6.98 61.19 -8.04
C THR A 535 7.17 62.70 -8.25
N PRO A 536 8.26 63.16 -8.90
CA PRO A 536 9.66 62.69 -8.88
C PRO A 536 10.67 63.83 -8.56
N ASP A 537 11.94 63.52 -8.24
CA ASP A 537 13.06 64.07 -9.04
C ASP A 537 14.47 63.47 -8.80
N HIS A 538 15.30 63.58 -9.84
CA HIS A 538 16.77 63.50 -9.98
C HIS A 538 17.69 62.65 -9.04
N ALA A 539 18.17 61.54 -9.64
CA ALA A 539 19.58 61.06 -9.71
C ALA A 539 20.33 60.60 -8.42
N VAL A 540 21.05 59.46 -8.43
CA VAL A 540 22.30 59.19 -9.19
C VAL A 540 22.50 57.68 -9.49
N GLN A 541 23.37 57.35 -10.46
CA GLN A 541 23.71 55.99 -10.91
C GLN A 541 24.93 55.37 -10.18
N ALA A 542 24.88 54.08 -9.87
CA ALA A 542 25.98 53.09 -10.00
C ALA A 542 25.37 51.68 -9.80
N HIS A 543 25.48 50.71 -10.72
CA HIS A 543 26.66 49.95 -11.17
C HIS A 543 27.43 49.20 -10.08
N ASP A 544 27.22 47.88 -10.07
CA ASP A 544 28.25 46.84 -10.17
C ASP A 544 29.69 47.23 -9.74
N ARG A 545 30.18 46.64 -8.65
CA ARG A 545 31.40 45.78 -8.70
C ARG A 545 31.76 45.05 -7.41
N THR A 546 32.58 44.02 -7.62
CA THR A 546 33.34 43.25 -6.63
C THR A 546 34.55 44.01 -6.05
N ALA A 547 34.85 43.73 -4.77
CA ALA A 547 36.17 43.72 -4.12
C ALA A 547 36.87 45.05 -3.71
N LEU A 548 37.88 44.87 -2.84
CA LEU A 548 38.97 45.78 -2.41
C LEU A 548 38.68 46.89 -1.37
N ALA A 549 38.99 46.59 -0.10
CA ALA A 549 40.02 47.25 0.76
C ALA A 549 40.07 46.48 2.10
N GLN A 550 41.17 45.95 2.64
CA GLN A 550 42.50 46.46 2.99
C GLN A 550 42.58 47.44 4.18
N GLU A 551 43.07 46.89 5.29
CA GLU A 551 44.11 47.40 6.21
C GLU A 551 44.03 48.84 6.78
N THR A 552 44.01 48.92 8.12
CA THR A 552 45.14 49.50 8.90
C THR A 552 45.06 49.12 10.39
N ALA A 553 46.21 49.03 11.06
CA ALA A 553 46.38 48.84 12.52
C ALA A 553 47.02 50.12 13.14
N PRO A 554 47.25 50.26 14.47
CA PRO A 554 48.12 49.40 15.32
C PRO A 554 47.38 48.87 16.59
N ALA A 555 47.99 48.15 17.55
CA ALA A 555 49.41 47.98 17.89
C ALA A 555 49.83 46.56 18.32
N THR A 556 51.12 46.28 18.10
CA THR A 556 51.96 45.18 18.58
C THR A 556 52.78 45.66 19.82
N PRO A 557 53.73 44.92 20.46
CA PRO A 557 54.40 43.65 20.08
C PRO A 557 54.43 42.59 21.23
N VAL A 558 55.13 41.44 21.17
CA VAL A 558 56.61 41.25 21.23
C VAL A 558 57.07 39.93 20.56
N SER A 559 58.18 40.03 19.81
CA SER A 559 59.12 38.98 19.33
C SER A 559 58.65 37.66 18.68
N SER A 560 58.61 37.68 17.35
CA SER A 560 59.18 36.64 16.44
C SER A 560 60.74 36.64 16.51
N PRO A 561 61.55 36.01 15.61
CA PRO A 561 61.33 35.10 14.45
C PRO A 561 62.29 33.85 14.54
N PRO A 562 62.96 33.33 13.48
CA PRO A 562 62.57 32.94 12.10
C PRO A 562 62.62 31.39 11.88
N SER A 563 61.68 30.71 11.22
CA SER A 563 61.32 30.68 9.78
C SER A 563 61.97 29.57 8.92
N SER A 564 61.16 28.68 8.36
CA SER A 564 61.41 27.90 7.13
C SER A 564 60.04 27.49 6.53
N PRO A 565 59.90 27.37 5.20
CA PRO A 565 58.58 27.38 4.54
C PRO A 565 57.83 26.02 4.60
N PRO A 566 56.49 26.03 4.48
CA PRO A 566 55.67 24.83 4.56
C PRO A 566 55.73 23.98 3.28
N SER A 567 55.90 22.67 3.45
CA SER A 567 55.50 21.67 2.47
C SER A 567 53.98 21.44 2.55
N SER A 568 53.39 20.92 1.47
CA SER A 568 51.95 20.66 1.37
C SER A 568 51.47 19.60 2.37
N PRO A 569 50.24 19.75 2.92
CA PRO A 569 49.62 18.66 3.67
C PRO A 569 49.38 17.47 2.74
N PRO A 570 49.78 16.25 3.11
CA PRO A 570 49.78 15.13 2.19
C PRO A 570 48.37 14.57 1.96
N SER A 571 48.01 14.45 0.68
CA SER A 571 46.92 13.59 0.24
C SER A 571 47.21 12.14 0.64
N THR A 572 46.65 11.70 1.76
CA THR A 572 46.76 10.33 2.25
C THR A 572 45.46 9.57 2.01
N ASP A 573 45.20 9.31 0.72
CA ASP A 573 44.41 8.15 0.31
C ASP A 573 45.13 6.90 0.84
N ALA A 574 44.77 6.48 2.06
CA ALA A 574 45.26 5.23 2.62
C ALA A 574 44.72 4.10 1.72
N PRO A 575 45.60 3.32 1.03
CA PRO A 575 45.14 2.37 0.04
C PRO A 575 44.37 1.23 0.72
N GLN A 576 43.04 1.32 0.70
CA GLN A 576 42.15 0.30 1.25
C GLN A 576 42.51 -1.04 0.62
N ARG A 577 43.10 -1.95 1.42
CA ARG A 577 43.57 -3.27 0.95
C ARG A 577 42.52 -3.92 0.05
N ALA A 578 42.90 -4.16 -1.19
CA ALA A 578 42.01 -4.74 -2.19
C ALA A 578 41.40 -6.05 -1.64
N PRO A 579 40.07 -6.25 -1.72
CA PRO A 579 39.42 -7.41 -1.15
C PRO A 579 39.91 -8.70 -1.81
N ARG A 580 40.54 -9.56 -1.02
CA ARG A 580 41.17 -10.81 -1.50
C ARG A 580 40.18 -11.84 -2.07
N SER A 581 38.88 -11.73 -1.81
CA SER A 581 37.85 -12.62 -2.37
C SER A 581 37.03 -11.96 -3.48
N ARG A 582 36.61 -12.76 -4.46
CA ARG A 582 35.67 -12.34 -5.53
C ARG A 582 34.32 -11.90 -4.93
N TRP A 583 33.85 -12.63 -3.91
CA TRP A 583 32.61 -12.37 -3.19
C TRP A 583 32.59 -11.00 -2.47
N ALA A 584 33.67 -10.57 -1.83
CA ALA A 584 33.72 -9.26 -1.17
C ALA A 584 33.74 -8.07 -2.15
N ARG A 585 34.06 -8.29 -3.43
CA ARG A 585 33.82 -7.31 -4.51
C ARG A 585 32.37 -7.28 -4.94
N ILE A 586 31.76 -8.45 -5.12
CA ILE A 586 30.34 -8.59 -5.49
C ILE A 586 29.43 -7.96 -4.43
N ALA A 587 29.65 -8.27 -3.14
CA ALA A 587 28.88 -7.68 -2.03
C ALA A 587 28.97 -6.15 -1.99
N ARG A 588 30.16 -5.56 -2.13
CA ARG A 588 30.34 -4.10 -2.24
C ARG A 588 29.70 -3.51 -3.50
N TRP A 589 29.66 -4.24 -4.61
CA TRP A 589 28.96 -3.78 -5.81
C TRP A 589 27.44 -3.79 -5.61
N ILE A 590 26.89 -4.83 -5.00
CA ILE A 590 25.45 -4.98 -4.69
C ILE A 590 24.96 -3.91 -3.71
N ALA A 591 25.77 -3.57 -2.69
CA ALA A 591 25.42 -2.54 -1.70
C ALA A 591 25.21 -1.14 -2.29
N GLY A 592 25.83 -0.82 -3.43
CA GLY A 592 25.74 0.51 -4.05
C GLY A 592 26.62 1.57 -3.40
N PRO A 593 26.45 2.86 -3.76
CA PRO A 593 27.13 3.98 -3.12
C PRO A 593 26.43 4.34 -1.77
N PRO A 594 27.16 4.91 -0.80
CA PRO A 594 26.58 5.28 0.52
C PRO A 594 25.64 6.49 0.46
N VAL A 595 25.66 7.25 -0.64
CA VAL A 595 24.75 8.37 -0.93
C VAL A 595 24.22 8.18 -2.34
N SER A 596 22.91 8.40 -2.54
CA SER A 596 22.29 8.30 -3.87
C SER A 596 22.90 9.31 -4.84
N THR A 597 23.30 8.85 -6.03
CA THR A 597 23.90 9.70 -7.07
C THR A 597 22.90 10.12 -8.15
N LEU A 598 21.60 9.89 -7.93
CA LEU A 598 20.54 10.31 -8.86
C LEU A 598 20.28 11.81 -8.74
N ALA A 599 20.96 12.60 -9.58
CA ALA A 599 20.69 14.02 -9.74
C ALA A 599 19.26 14.25 -10.30
N PRO A 600 18.60 15.37 -9.93
CA PRO A 600 17.32 15.74 -10.54
C PRO A 600 17.46 15.93 -12.06
N ILE A 601 16.40 15.60 -12.80
CA ILE A 601 16.40 15.67 -14.26
C ILE A 601 16.67 17.11 -14.70
N ARG A 602 17.75 17.30 -15.47
CA ARG A 602 18.07 18.55 -16.16
C ARG A 602 17.70 18.42 -17.64
N HIS A 603 17.37 19.55 -18.27
CA HIS A 603 17.32 19.63 -19.74
C HIS A 603 18.67 19.18 -20.32
N TYR A 604 18.64 18.46 -21.45
CA TYR A 604 19.84 18.32 -22.27
C TYR A 604 20.20 19.71 -22.84
N PRO A 605 21.44 20.19 -22.69
CA PRO A 605 21.86 21.48 -23.27
C PRO A 605 21.71 21.55 -24.80
N TRP A 606 21.62 20.39 -25.45
CA TRP A 606 21.47 20.20 -26.89
C TRP A 606 20.04 19.90 -27.36
N TRP A 607 19.01 19.93 -26.48
CA TRP A 607 17.63 19.61 -26.87
C TRP A 607 17.08 20.64 -27.88
N PRO A 608 16.89 20.30 -29.17
CA PRO A 608 16.60 21.30 -30.21
C PRO A 608 15.21 21.93 -30.03
N PHE A 609 14.30 21.23 -29.36
CA PHE A 609 12.94 21.68 -29.11
C PHE A 609 12.78 22.48 -27.81
N ALA A 610 13.83 22.76 -27.03
CA ALA A 610 13.71 23.48 -25.76
C ALA A 610 13.01 24.84 -25.90
N GLY A 611 13.30 25.60 -26.96
CA GLY A 611 12.62 26.88 -27.25
C GLY A 611 11.15 26.71 -27.69
N VAL A 612 10.83 25.61 -28.39
CA VAL A 612 9.46 25.25 -28.78
C VAL A 612 8.66 24.84 -27.54
N GLU A 613 9.23 24.00 -26.70
CA GLU A 613 8.62 23.46 -25.48
C GLU A 613 8.36 24.55 -24.43
N ALA A 614 9.32 25.48 -24.23
CA ALA A 614 9.11 26.66 -23.41
C ALA A 614 8.04 27.63 -23.98
N SER A 615 7.83 27.64 -25.29
CA SER A 615 6.80 28.47 -25.94
C SER A 615 5.42 27.82 -25.88
N PHE A 616 5.35 26.50 -26.07
CA PHE A 616 4.15 25.69 -25.89
C PHE A 616 3.68 25.67 -24.43
N ALA A 617 4.61 25.58 -23.47
CA ALA A 617 4.32 25.66 -22.04
C ALA A 617 3.71 27.00 -21.65
N ARG A 618 4.17 28.11 -22.25
CA ARG A 618 3.60 29.46 -22.09
C ARG A 618 2.22 29.57 -22.74
N LEU A 619 2.06 29.12 -23.99
CA LEU A 619 0.79 29.13 -24.73
C LEU A 619 -0.33 28.39 -23.98
N THR A 620 -0.02 27.25 -23.37
CA THR A 620 -1.00 26.39 -22.68
C THR A 620 -1.14 26.69 -21.18
N ALA A 621 -0.34 27.60 -20.61
CA ALA A 621 -0.40 28.00 -19.19
C ALA A 621 -1.76 28.56 -18.69
N PRO A 622 -2.69 29.08 -19.51
CA PRO A 622 -4.04 29.45 -19.07
C PRO A 622 -4.96 28.25 -18.75
N LEU A 623 -4.69 27.08 -19.35
CA LEU A 623 -5.50 25.86 -19.24
C LEU A 623 -4.84 24.76 -18.38
N ALA A 624 -3.52 24.79 -18.27
CA ALA A 624 -2.74 23.89 -17.41
C ALA A 624 -3.17 23.97 -15.94
N TRP A 625 -3.13 22.84 -15.21
CA TRP A 625 -3.29 22.88 -13.75
C TRP A 625 -2.15 23.68 -13.15
N ARG A 626 -2.50 24.74 -12.43
CA ARG A 626 -1.57 25.50 -11.62
C ARG A 626 -1.51 24.82 -10.26
N PRO A 627 -0.33 24.50 -9.71
CA PRO A 627 -0.25 24.24 -8.29
C PRO A 627 -0.87 25.44 -7.58
N PRO A 628 -1.85 25.26 -6.68
CA PRO A 628 -2.40 26.37 -5.93
C PRO A 628 -1.22 27.08 -5.26
N PRO A 629 -1.12 28.42 -5.34
CA PRO A 629 0.05 29.15 -4.88
C PRO A 629 0.36 28.74 -3.43
N PRO A 630 1.63 28.46 -3.09
CA PRO A 630 2.02 27.94 -1.79
C PRO A 630 1.40 28.83 -0.71
N ALA A 631 0.60 28.21 0.15
CA ALA A 631 -0.64 28.83 0.61
C ALA A 631 -0.47 30.22 1.27
N HIS A 632 -0.71 31.26 0.48
CA HIS A 632 -1.27 32.54 0.94
C HIS A 632 -2.81 32.47 1.07
N LEU A 633 -3.39 31.27 1.05
CA LEU A 633 -4.61 31.03 1.83
C LEU A 633 -4.24 31.23 3.30
N PRO A 634 -5.07 31.89 4.11
CA PRO A 634 -4.76 32.15 5.51
C PRO A 634 -4.47 30.84 6.29
N ALA A 635 -3.67 30.95 7.36
CA ALA A 635 -2.75 29.92 7.92
C ALA A 635 -3.29 28.56 8.44
N TRP A 636 -4.36 28.00 7.86
CA TRP A 636 -5.10 26.82 8.32
C TRP A 636 -5.46 25.86 7.15
N TYR A 637 -5.24 26.28 5.90
CA TYR A 637 -5.70 25.57 4.69
C TYR A 637 -4.62 24.86 3.86
N ALA A 638 -3.38 24.76 4.36
CA ALA A 638 -2.34 23.95 3.72
C ALA A 638 -2.64 22.42 3.84
N PRO A 639 -2.49 21.63 2.76
CA PRO A 639 -2.65 20.17 2.81
C PRO A 639 -1.39 19.49 3.38
N GLU A 640 -1.59 18.44 4.17
CA GLU A 640 -0.51 17.63 4.74
C GLU A 640 0.06 16.66 3.69
N VAL A 641 1.40 16.59 3.61
CA VAL A 641 2.12 15.52 2.91
C VAL A 641 3.14 14.96 3.90
N GLU A 642 3.13 13.63 4.06
CA GLU A 642 3.88 12.94 5.11
C GLU A 642 5.41 13.00 4.88
N ALA A 643 6.08 13.87 5.63
CA ALA A 643 7.48 13.75 6.02
C ALA A 643 7.56 13.82 7.55
N PHE A 644 8.37 12.96 8.17
CA PHE A 644 8.36 12.77 9.63
C PHE A 644 9.32 13.77 10.31
N GLU A 645 8.86 14.99 10.58
CA GLU A 645 9.58 15.97 11.39
C GLU A 645 8.70 16.60 12.49
N LEU A 646 9.32 16.92 13.62
CA LEU A 646 8.63 17.19 14.88
C LEU A 646 8.16 18.65 15.01
N LEU A 647 6.85 18.86 14.91
CA LEU A 647 6.16 20.08 15.34
C LEU A 647 4.85 19.73 16.07
N PRO A 648 4.82 19.69 17.42
CA PRO A 648 3.57 19.62 18.18
C PRO A 648 2.89 20.99 18.16
N ALA A 649 2.39 21.38 16.99
CA ALA A 649 1.72 22.66 16.81
C ALA A 649 0.53 22.77 17.77
N ALA A 650 0.67 23.63 18.78
CA ALA A 650 -0.46 24.10 19.56
C ALA A 650 -1.45 24.73 18.58
N THR A 651 -2.54 24.01 18.30
CA THR A 651 -3.58 24.45 17.40
C THR A 651 -4.25 25.69 17.99
N PRO A 652 -4.23 26.84 17.29
CA PRO A 652 -5.39 27.71 17.20
C PRO A 652 -6.71 26.97 17.45
N ARG A 653 -7.55 27.48 18.38
CA ARG A 653 -8.94 27.03 18.60
C ARG A 653 -9.81 27.41 17.40
N VAL A 654 -9.54 26.82 16.23
CA VAL A 654 -10.35 27.04 15.03
C VAL A 654 -11.73 26.50 15.36
N ARG A 655 -12.72 27.38 15.51
CA ARG A 655 -14.14 27.09 15.79
C ARG A 655 -14.56 25.85 15.01
N ALA A 656 -14.69 24.70 15.70
CA ALA A 656 -14.40 23.37 15.16
C ALA A 656 -15.05 23.06 13.81
N VAL A 657 -14.38 23.47 12.73
CA VAL A 657 -14.82 23.23 11.36
C VAL A 657 -14.72 21.71 11.15
N PRO A 658 -15.83 20.99 10.89
CA PRO A 658 -15.76 19.55 10.68
C PRO A 658 -14.70 19.23 9.63
N ARG A 659 -13.97 18.10 9.76
CA ARG A 659 -12.88 17.77 8.81
C ARG A 659 -13.34 17.82 7.35
N GLY A 660 -14.60 17.41 7.09
CA GLY A 660 -15.26 17.55 5.80
C GLY A 660 -15.45 19.00 5.32
N ALA A 661 -15.71 19.96 6.20
CA ALA A 661 -15.82 21.39 5.85
C ALA A 661 -14.46 22.08 5.62
N VAL A 662 -13.40 21.67 6.35
CA VAL A 662 -12.01 22.09 6.04
C VAL A 662 -11.60 21.55 4.66
N TRP A 663 -11.90 20.28 4.39
CA TRP A 663 -11.67 19.64 3.09
C TRP A 663 -12.50 20.31 1.98
N LEU A 664 -13.81 20.52 2.16
CA LEU A 664 -14.70 21.20 1.22
C LEU A 664 -14.19 22.60 0.85
N GLY A 665 -13.72 23.37 1.82
CA GLY A 665 -13.18 24.71 1.54
C GLY A 665 -11.80 24.67 0.88
N ARG A 666 -10.93 23.68 1.17
CA ARG A 666 -9.67 23.47 0.43
C ARG A 666 -9.98 23.08 -1.02
N VAL A 667 -10.98 22.23 -1.24
CA VAL A 667 -11.53 21.90 -2.57
C VAL A 667 -12.09 23.15 -3.23
N HIS A 668 -12.92 23.95 -2.57
CA HIS A 668 -13.47 25.20 -3.12
C HIS A 668 -12.38 26.22 -3.50
N ALA A 669 -11.35 26.39 -2.67
CA ALA A 669 -10.23 27.28 -2.95
C ALA A 669 -9.38 26.78 -4.14
N ALA A 670 -9.13 25.48 -4.22
CA ALA A 670 -8.45 24.87 -5.37
C ALA A 670 -9.29 25.00 -6.65
N LEU A 671 -10.60 24.71 -6.58
CA LEU A 671 -11.58 24.87 -7.66
C LEU A 671 -11.65 26.31 -8.14
N TRP A 672 -11.66 27.30 -7.23
CA TRP A 672 -11.72 28.72 -7.60
C TRP A 672 -10.41 29.22 -8.21
N HIS A 673 -9.25 28.87 -7.63
CA HIS A 673 -7.95 29.26 -8.18
C HIS A 673 -7.73 28.67 -9.58
N ASN A 674 -8.04 27.39 -9.76
CA ASN A 674 -7.95 26.69 -11.03
C ASN A 674 -9.30 26.68 -11.79
N ARG A 675 -10.18 27.67 -11.60
CA ARG A 675 -11.56 27.61 -12.15
C ARG A 675 -11.60 27.46 -13.67
N THR A 676 -10.68 28.09 -14.40
CA THR A 676 -10.55 27.93 -15.86
C THR A 676 -10.05 26.53 -16.23
N HIS A 677 -9.05 26.00 -15.51
CA HIS A 677 -8.54 24.65 -15.68
C HIS A 677 -9.61 23.59 -15.38
N TYR A 678 -10.31 23.67 -14.24
CA TYR A 678 -11.33 22.70 -13.87
C TYR A 678 -12.58 22.80 -14.76
N ALA A 679 -13.00 24.00 -15.19
CA ALA A 679 -14.06 24.16 -16.17
C ALA A 679 -13.67 23.58 -17.54
N ALA A 680 -12.44 23.83 -18.01
CA ALA A 680 -11.92 23.25 -19.24
C ALA A 680 -11.79 21.72 -19.16
N LEU A 681 -11.23 21.19 -18.06
CA LEU A 681 -11.11 19.76 -17.81
C LEU A 681 -12.48 19.09 -17.75
N LEU A 682 -13.45 19.68 -17.03
CA LEU A 682 -14.81 19.16 -16.95
C LEU A 682 -15.52 19.20 -18.32
N ALA A 683 -15.41 20.31 -19.06
CA ALA A 683 -15.98 20.42 -20.40
C ALA A 683 -15.35 19.41 -21.37
N VAL A 684 -14.03 19.24 -21.33
CA VAL A 684 -13.31 18.22 -22.12
C VAL A 684 -13.75 16.81 -21.72
N CYS A 685 -13.83 16.48 -20.42
CA CYS A 685 -14.27 15.16 -19.97
C CYS A 685 -15.75 14.87 -20.27
N ILE A 686 -16.65 15.86 -20.17
CA ILE A 686 -18.06 15.70 -20.57
C ILE A 686 -18.18 15.52 -22.08
N ALA A 687 -17.51 16.36 -22.88
CA ALA A 687 -17.52 16.23 -24.33
C ALA A 687 -16.90 14.90 -24.79
N TRP A 688 -15.84 14.45 -24.12
CA TRP A 688 -15.20 13.15 -24.36
C TRP A 688 -16.16 12.01 -24.04
N LEU A 689 -16.74 11.98 -22.83
CA LEU A 689 -17.66 10.93 -22.40
C LEU A 689 -18.90 10.87 -23.29
N PHE A 690 -19.47 12.02 -23.67
CA PHE A 690 -20.59 12.10 -24.60
C PHE A 690 -20.23 11.59 -26.00
N ALA A 691 -19.12 12.07 -26.57
CA ALA A 691 -18.67 11.61 -27.89
C ALA A 691 -18.30 10.12 -27.91
N PHE A 692 -17.65 9.62 -26.84
CA PHE A 692 -17.32 8.22 -26.65
C PHE A 692 -18.58 7.37 -26.55
N ALA A 693 -19.54 7.75 -25.69
CA ALA A 693 -20.82 7.05 -25.55
C ALA A 693 -21.60 7.03 -26.87
N VAL A 694 -21.69 8.15 -27.60
CA VAL A 694 -22.37 8.23 -28.90
C VAL A 694 -21.66 7.39 -29.98
N LEU A 695 -20.32 7.28 -29.94
CA LEU A 695 -19.60 6.39 -30.84
C LEU A 695 -19.80 4.91 -30.48
N VAL A 696 -19.74 4.53 -29.19
CA VAL A 696 -19.97 3.15 -28.72
C VAL A 696 -21.40 2.70 -29.00
N ASP A 697 -22.40 3.55 -28.71
CA ASP A 697 -23.82 3.36 -29.04
C ASP A 697 -24.01 3.09 -30.54
N ARG A 698 -23.49 3.98 -31.40
CA ARG A 698 -23.54 3.80 -32.86
C ARG A 698 -22.76 2.57 -33.33
N ASN A 699 -21.64 2.23 -32.70
CA ASN A 699 -20.79 1.14 -33.16
C ASN A 699 -21.31 -0.25 -32.79
N TRP A 700 -22.12 -0.40 -31.73
CA TRP A 700 -22.59 -1.70 -31.27
C TRP A 700 -24.11 -1.87 -31.27
N PHE A 701 -24.87 -0.84 -30.88
CA PHE A 701 -26.30 -0.98 -30.53
C PHE A 701 -27.28 -0.42 -31.58
N ARG A 702 -26.80 0.38 -32.55
CA ARG A 702 -27.66 0.99 -33.59
C ARG A 702 -27.70 0.29 -34.95
N ALA A 703 -27.00 -0.82 -35.13
CA ALA A 703 -27.02 -1.56 -36.38
C ALA A 703 -28.45 -2.01 -36.74
N GLN A 704 -28.87 -1.81 -37.99
CA GLN A 704 -30.19 -2.23 -38.48
C GLN A 704 -30.08 -2.87 -39.86
N VAL A 705 -30.85 -3.94 -40.06
CA VAL A 705 -30.97 -4.69 -41.31
C VAL A 705 -32.41 -4.60 -41.81
N ALA A 706 -32.60 -4.37 -43.11
CA ALA A 706 -33.90 -4.41 -43.74
C ALA A 706 -34.31 -5.87 -44.03
N THR A 707 -35.39 -6.31 -43.39
CA THR A 707 -36.03 -7.62 -43.57
C THR A 707 -37.43 -7.43 -44.18
N GLU A 708 -38.08 -8.51 -44.58
CA GLU A 708 -39.45 -8.46 -45.13
C GLU A 708 -40.48 -7.89 -44.13
N HIS A 709 -40.23 -8.02 -42.84
CA HIS A 709 -41.07 -7.48 -41.76
C HIS A 709 -40.64 -6.07 -41.30
N GLY A 710 -39.68 -5.43 -41.98
CA GLY A 710 -39.16 -4.10 -41.66
C GLY A 710 -37.72 -4.10 -41.14
N TRP A 711 -37.36 -3.08 -40.36
CA TRP A 711 -36.00 -2.96 -39.83
C TRP A 711 -35.83 -3.79 -38.55
N ALA A 712 -34.93 -4.78 -38.61
CA ALA A 712 -34.55 -5.63 -37.49
C ALA A 712 -33.13 -5.29 -36.99
N THR A 713 -32.86 -5.53 -35.71
CA THR A 713 -31.50 -5.50 -35.15
C THR A 713 -30.81 -6.83 -35.47
N PRO A 714 -29.60 -6.84 -36.06
CA PRO A 714 -28.87 -8.07 -36.35
C PRO A 714 -28.22 -8.66 -35.10
N GLN A 715 -28.07 -9.98 -35.07
CA GLN A 715 -27.21 -10.65 -34.10
C GLN A 715 -25.75 -10.24 -34.34
N ALA A 716 -25.06 -9.78 -33.29
CA ALA A 716 -23.61 -9.58 -33.36
C ALA A 716 -22.90 -10.95 -33.28
N LEU A 717 -21.88 -11.14 -34.12
CA LEU A 717 -21.04 -12.33 -34.14
C LEU A 717 -19.57 -11.94 -34.03
N ASP A 718 -18.82 -12.73 -33.28
CA ASP A 718 -17.36 -12.64 -33.21
C ASP A 718 -16.69 -13.24 -34.45
N CYS A 719 -15.42 -12.87 -34.66
CA CYS A 719 -14.65 -13.34 -35.80
C CYS A 719 -14.44 -14.87 -35.83
N THR A 720 -14.60 -15.56 -34.70
CA THR A 720 -14.53 -17.02 -34.54
C THR A 720 -15.89 -17.71 -34.38
N SER A 721 -17.02 -16.98 -34.52
CA SER A 721 -18.36 -17.57 -34.41
C SER A 721 -18.62 -18.60 -35.51
N THR A 722 -19.13 -19.77 -35.12
CA THR A 722 -19.52 -20.90 -35.99
C THR A 722 -20.91 -21.40 -35.60
N PHE A 723 -21.52 -22.23 -36.46
CA PHE A 723 -22.74 -22.99 -36.14
C PHE A 723 -22.45 -24.48 -35.86
N TRP A 724 -21.17 -24.87 -35.87
CA TRP A 724 -20.69 -26.17 -35.46
C TRP A 724 -19.42 -26.02 -34.63
N LEU A 725 -19.44 -26.58 -33.42
CA LEU A 725 -18.35 -26.54 -32.44
C LEU A 725 -17.29 -27.62 -32.72
N ARG A 726 -16.13 -27.51 -32.07
CA ARG A 726 -15.01 -28.45 -32.32
C ARG A 726 -15.28 -29.85 -31.77
N ASN A 727 -14.75 -30.85 -32.47
CA ASN A 727 -14.67 -32.26 -32.07
C ASN A 727 -16.00 -32.80 -31.47
N GLU A 728 -16.02 -33.15 -30.18
CA GLU A 728 -17.17 -33.73 -29.47
C GLU A 728 -18.19 -32.71 -28.96
N GLN A 729 -17.94 -31.41 -29.13
CA GLN A 729 -18.74 -30.37 -28.47
C GLN A 729 -20.16 -30.25 -29.03
N CYS A 730 -20.39 -30.62 -30.30
CA CYS A 730 -21.73 -30.81 -30.85
C CYS A 730 -22.42 -32.12 -30.40
N GLY A 731 -21.70 -33.03 -29.74
CA GLY A 731 -22.21 -34.32 -29.27
C GLY A 731 -22.54 -35.31 -30.39
N LEU A 732 -23.05 -36.48 -29.99
CA LEU A 732 -23.46 -37.55 -30.89
C LEU A 732 -24.43 -37.06 -31.97
N ASN A 733 -24.09 -37.31 -33.24
CA ASN A 733 -24.79 -36.85 -34.44
C ASN A 733 -25.03 -35.33 -34.53
N GLY A 734 -24.29 -34.52 -33.75
CA GLY A 734 -24.42 -33.08 -33.74
C GLY A 734 -25.57 -32.53 -32.88
N ALA A 735 -26.20 -33.36 -32.04
CA ALA A 735 -27.44 -33.02 -31.32
C ALA A 735 -27.39 -31.73 -30.47
N LYS A 736 -26.21 -31.29 -30.00
CA LYS A 736 -26.01 -30.03 -29.24
C LYS A 736 -25.85 -28.79 -30.14
N CYS A 737 -25.64 -28.97 -31.44
CA CYS A 737 -25.53 -27.92 -32.46
C CYS A 737 -26.75 -27.86 -33.40
N ALA A 738 -27.84 -28.53 -33.04
CA ALA A 738 -29.14 -28.41 -33.71
C ALA A 738 -29.82 -27.06 -33.34
N PRO A 739 -30.67 -26.49 -34.21
CA PRO A 739 -31.13 -27.02 -35.49
C PRO A 739 -30.15 -26.78 -36.64
N PHE A 740 -30.07 -27.74 -37.58
CA PHE A 740 -29.21 -27.63 -38.77
C PHE A 740 -29.86 -26.87 -39.94
N GLU A 741 -31.18 -26.65 -39.88
CA GLU A 741 -31.97 -25.83 -40.81
C GLU A 741 -32.66 -24.72 -40.01
N ALA A 742 -32.64 -23.48 -40.51
CA ALA A 742 -33.26 -22.35 -39.84
C ALA A 742 -33.67 -21.24 -40.82
N ALA A 743 -34.65 -20.44 -40.41
CA ALA A 743 -35.06 -19.24 -41.14
C ALA A 743 -33.89 -18.25 -41.33
N PRO A 744 -33.92 -17.40 -42.39
CA PRO A 744 -32.87 -16.42 -42.62
C PRO A 744 -32.76 -15.43 -41.46
N GLN A 745 -31.58 -15.35 -40.83
CA GLN A 745 -31.32 -14.51 -39.68
C GLN A 745 -30.35 -13.36 -40.01
N PRO A 746 -30.64 -12.11 -39.60
CA PRO A 746 -29.76 -10.97 -39.83
C PRO A 746 -28.57 -11.03 -38.88
N ILE A 747 -27.35 -11.08 -39.42
CA ILE A 747 -26.10 -11.16 -38.66
C ILE A 747 -25.22 -9.93 -38.90
N ARG A 748 -24.30 -9.66 -37.98
CA ARG A 748 -23.34 -8.57 -38.03
C ARG A 748 -21.95 -8.99 -37.60
N CYS A 749 -20.96 -8.60 -38.39
CA CYS A 749 -19.55 -8.89 -38.19
C CYS A 749 -18.71 -7.61 -38.00
N PRO A 750 -17.75 -7.59 -37.06
CA PRO A 750 -16.80 -6.49 -36.89
C PRO A 750 -15.73 -6.48 -38.00
N SER A 751 -14.88 -5.45 -38.02
CA SER A 751 -13.71 -5.40 -38.92
C SER A 751 -12.57 -6.29 -38.43
N GLY A 752 -11.79 -6.83 -39.37
CA GLY A 752 -10.54 -7.53 -39.09
C GLY A 752 -10.61 -9.05 -39.10
N CYS A 753 -11.81 -9.65 -39.15
CA CYS A 753 -11.99 -11.11 -39.04
C CYS A 753 -11.26 -11.96 -40.10
N ALA A 754 -10.87 -11.38 -41.23
CA ALA A 754 -10.01 -12.07 -42.21
C ALA A 754 -8.60 -12.38 -41.68
N GLY A 755 -8.10 -11.61 -40.71
CA GLY A 755 -6.85 -11.87 -39.99
C GLY A 755 -7.03 -12.67 -38.70
N THR A 756 -8.25 -13.10 -38.37
CA THR A 756 -8.50 -13.98 -37.21
C THR A 756 -8.26 -15.42 -37.63
N THR A 757 -7.11 -15.96 -37.22
CA THR A 757 -6.62 -17.26 -37.65
C THR A 757 -6.84 -18.34 -36.59
N LEU A 758 -6.76 -19.60 -37.02
CA LEU A 758 -6.55 -20.73 -36.12
C LEU A 758 -5.21 -20.58 -35.39
N LEU A 759 -5.24 -20.71 -34.06
CA LEU A 759 -4.06 -20.68 -33.19
C LEU A 759 -3.61 -22.09 -32.71
N ASN A 760 -4.34 -23.13 -33.15
CA ASN A 760 -4.03 -24.54 -32.93
C ASN A 760 -4.35 -25.30 -34.23
N PRO A 761 -3.63 -26.38 -34.56
CA PRO A 761 -3.88 -27.16 -35.78
C PRO A 761 -5.30 -27.77 -35.80
N ARG A 762 -6.11 -27.39 -36.79
CA ARG A 762 -7.47 -27.89 -37.01
C ARG A 762 -7.50 -28.88 -38.16
N THR A 763 -7.87 -30.12 -37.89
CA THR A 763 -8.10 -31.13 -38.94
C THR A 763 -9.49 -30.97 -39.57
N VAL A 764 -9.52 -30.94 -40.90
CA VAL A 764 -10.72 -30.86 -41.75
C VAL A 764 -10.53 -31.90 -42.86
N GLY A 765 -11.34 -32.96 -42.84
CA GLY A 765 -11.11 -34.11 -43.72
C GLY A 765 -9.75 -34.79 -43.43
N ASP A 766 -8.91 -34.94 -44.46
CA ASP A 766 -7.56 -35.52 -44.39
C ASP A 766 -6.45 -34.49 -44.10
N ALA A 767 -6.74 -33.20 -44.26
CA ALA A 767 -5.78 -32.12 -44.08
C ALA A 767 -5.84 -31.50 -42.67
N GLN A 768 -4.73 -30.90 -42.24
CA GLN A 768 -4.64 -30.15 -40.98
C GLN A 768 -4.14 -28.73 -41.25
N TYR A 769 -4.84 -27.74 -40.70
CA TYR A 769 -4.68 -26.33 -41.02
C TYR A 769 -4.38 -25.51 -39.75
N ASN A 770 -3.40 -24.60 -39.79
CA ASN A 770 -3.03 -23.73 -38.68
C ASN A 770 -2.62 -22.34 -39.21
N TYR A 771 -2.70 -21.30 -38.38
CA TYR A 771 -2.33 -19.90 -38.73
C TYR A 771 -3.08 -19.29 -39.94
N GLN A 772 -4.28 -19.78 -40.26
CA GLN A 772 -5.18 -19.24 -41.29
C GLN A 772 -6.65 -19.26 -40.81
N PRO A 773 -7.55 -18.40 -41.33
CA PRO A 773 -8.96 -18.38 -40.91
C PRO A 773 -9.67 -19.68 -41.31
N LEU A 774 -10.52 -20.23 -40.44
CA LEU A 774 -11.27 -21.44 -40.74
C LEU A 774 -12.44 -21.12 -41.68
N VAL A 775 -12.30 -21.39 -42.97
CA VAL A 775 -13.38 -21.26 -43.97
C VAL A 775 -13.37 -22.52 -44.84
N VAL A 776 -14.46 -23.28 -44.83
CA VAL A 776 -14.59 -24.55 -45.57
C VAL A 776 -15.72 -24.40 -46.59
N GLY A 777 -15.42 -24.67 -47.86
CA GLY A 777 -16.36 -24.48 -48.97
C GLY A 777 -16.43 -23.04 -49.49
N GLY A 778 -17.60 -22.64 -50.00
CA GLY A 778 -17.80 -21.37 -50.68
C GLY A 778 -17.30 -21.32 -52.13
N GLY A 779 -16.67 -22.38 -52.66
CA GLY A 779 -16.48 -22.57 -54.09
C GLY A 779 -17.81 -22.66 -54.84
N MET A 780 -17.89 -22.13 -56.06
CA MET A 780 -19.07 -22.27 -56.92
C MET A 780 -18.79 -23.29 -58.02
N LEU A 781 -19.63 -24.32 -58.11
CA LEU A 781 -19.69 -25.18 -59.30
C LEU A 781 -20.40 -24.46 -60.48
N ASN A 782 -21.37 -23.58 -60.18
CA ASN A 782 -22.09 -22.75 -61.15
C ASN A 782 -22.30 -21.33 -60.62
N ALA A 783 -22.23 -20.32 -61.49
CA ALA A 783 -22.18 -18.89 -61.11
C ALA A 783 -23.53 -18.25 -60.70
N SER A 784 -24.61 -19.03 -60.58
CA SER A 784 -25.99 -18.54 -60.39
C SER A 784 -26.61 -18.85 -59.03
N ALA A 785 -25.89 -19.53 -58.13
CA ALA A 785 -26.35 -19.90 -56.80
C ALA A 785 -25.42 -19.38 -55.70
N ALA A 786 -25.95 -19.18 -54.49
CA ALA A 786 -25.12 -18.86 -53.32
C ALA A 786 -24.36 -20.11 -52.86
N ALA A 787 -23.02 -20.07 -52.95
CA ALA A 787 -22.19 -21.19 -52.52
C ALA A 787 -22.28 -21.42 -50.99
N PRO A 788 -22.58 -22.65 -50.53
CA PRO A 788 -22.67 -22.95 -49.11
C PRO A 788 -21.29 -23.09 -48.47
N TYR A 789 -21.24 -22.81 -47.18
CA TYR A 789 -20.11 -23.04 -46.29
C TYR A 789 -20.45 -24.14 -45.28
N ARG A 790 -19.45 -24.89 -44.85
CA ARG A 790 -19.61 -25.88 -43.76
C ARG A 790 -19.81 -25.13 -42.43
N ALA A 791 -20.72 -25.60 -41.57
CA ALA A 791 -21.14 -24.83 -40.39
C ALA A 791 -20.03 -24.58 -39.34
N ASP A 792 -18.89 -25.27 -39.39
CA ASP A 792 -17.71 -24.99 -38.55
C ASP A 792 -16.82 -23.86 -39.10
N SER A 793 -17.18 -23.27 -40.25
CA SER A 793 -16.52 -22.09 -40.80
C SER A 793 -16.78 -20.85 -39.94
N PHE A 794 -15.75 -20.02 -39.76
CA PHE A 794 -15.81 -18.70 -39.15
C PHE A 794 -16.72 -17.80 -39.99
N VAL A 795 -17.94 -17.54 -39.51
CA VAL A 795 -19.02 -16.90 -40.27
C VAL A 795 -18.60 -15.55 -40.85
N CYS A 796 -17.85 -14.75 -40.09
CA CYS A 796 -17.40 -13.44 -40.52
C CYS A 796 -16.25 -13.46 -41.54
N ALA A 797 -15.37 -14.46 -41.50
CA ALA A 797 -14.38 -14.68 -42.55
C ALA A 797 -15.05 -15.19 -43.84
N ALA A 798 -15.98 -16.14 -43.72
CA ALA A 798 -16.80 -16.63 -44.83
C ALA A 798 -17.62 -15.51 -45.49
N ALA A 799 -18.16 -14.56 -44.72
CA ALA A 799 -18.90 -13.41 -45.24
C ALA A 799 -18.02 -12.42 -46.02
N GLN A 800 -16.76 -12.24 -45.63
CA GLN A 800 -15.81 -11.46 -46.42
C GLN A 800 -15.34 -12.25 -47.66
N HIS A 801 -15.10 -13.55 -47.56
CA HIS A 801 -14.75 -14.45 -48.67
C HIS A 801 -15.86 -14.52 -49.74
N ALA A 802 -17.13 -14.51 -49.31
CA ALA A 802 -18.30 -14.37 -50.19
C ALA A 802 -18.43 -12.97 -50.79
N GLY A 803 -17.77 -11.95 -50.23
CA GLY A 803 -17.89 -10.55 -50.62
C GLY A 803 -19.23 -9.91 -50.23
N VAL A 804 -20.03 -10.53 -49.35
CA VAL A 804 -21.30 -9.93 -48.89
C VAL A 804 -21.06 -8.75 -47.96
N ILE A 805 -19.99 -8.80 -47.15
CA ILE A 805 -19.44 -7.69 -46.36
C ILE A 805 -18.04 -7.30 -46.84
N GLY A 806 -17.54 -6.15 -46.37
CA GLY A 806 -16.18 -5.66 -46.69
C GLY A 806 -15.22 -5.77 -45.51
N THR A 807 -13.96 -5.35 -45.73
CA THR A 807 -12.88 -5.38 -44.72
C THR A 807 -13.18 -4.61 -43.43
N ARG A 808 -14.13 -3.67 -43.46
CA ARG A 808 -14.63 -2.93 -42.29
C ARG A 808 -15.79 -3.65 -41.57
N GLY A 809 -15.95 -4.95 -41.77
CA GLY A 809 -17.12 -5.69 -41.32
C GLY A 809 -18.39 -5.27 -42.06
N GLY A 810 -19.54 -5.56 -41.47
CA GLY A 810 -20.85 -5.24 -42.04
C GLY A 810 -21.95 -6.15 -41.52
N CYS A 811 -23.12 -6.10 -42.18
CA CYS A 811 -24.22 -7.01 -41.92
C CYS A 811 -24.55 -7.83 -43.18
N ALA A 812 -24.99 -9.07 -42.94
CA ALA A 812 -25.46 -10.01 -43.95
C ALA A 812 -26.71 -10.72 -43.43
N THR A 813 -27.42 -11.45 -44.29
CA THR A 813 -28.35 -12.48 -43.84
C THR A 813 -27.62 -13.82 -43.91
N LEU A 814 -27.68 -14.61 -42.84
CA LEU A 814 -27.22 -16.00 -42.83
C LEU A 814 -28.44 -16.91 -42.79
N ARG A 815 -28.38 -18.03 -43.51
CA ARG A 815 -29.44 -19.03 -43.52
C ARG A 815 -28.83 -20.42 -43.43
N LEU A 816 -29.28 -21.21 -42.46
CA LEU A 816 -28.83 -22.58 -42.25
C LEU A 816 -29.55 -23.51 -43.24
N THR A 817 -28.77 -24.27 -44.00
CA THR A 817 -29.19 -25.07 -45.18
C THR A 817 -29.01 -26.57 -44.97
N GLY A 818 -28.99 -27.03 -43.71
CA GLY A 818 -28.99 -28.45 -43.38
C GLY A 818 -27.82 -29.24 -43.98
N ALA A 819 -28.10 -30.50 -44.34
CA ALA A 819 -27.11 -31.41 -44.87
C ALA A 819 -26.66 -31.03 -46.28
N TYR A 820 -25.33 -30.99 -46.49
CA TYR A 820 -24.72 -30.68 -47.78
C TYR A 820 -23.46 -31.53 -47.98
N THR A 821 -23.00 -31.68 -49.23
CA THR A 821 -21.88 -32.55 -49.62
C THR A 821 -21.09 -31.92 -50.75
N ASP A 822 -19.79 -32.24 -50.84
CA ASP A 822 -18.81 -31.57 -51.71
C ASP A 822 -18.77 -30.04 -51.52
N PHE A 823 -17.91 -29.60 -50.61
CA PHE A 823 -17.60 -28.20 -50.33
C PHE A 823 -16.29 -27.82 -51.05
N PRO A 824 -16.33 -27.34 -52.32
CA PRO A 824 -15.12 -26.98 -53.05
C PRO A 824 -14.43 -25.73 -52.49
N ALA A 825 -13.09 -25.77 -52.49
CA ALA A 825 -12.22 -24.65 -52.16
C ALA A 825 -12.25 -23.54 -53.23
N ARG A 826 -11.98 -22.30 -52.83
CA ARG A 826 -11.49 -21.24 -53.72
C ARG A 826 -10.68 -20.20 -52.94
N THR A 827 -9.98 -19.32 -53.66
CA THR A 827 -9.45 -18.07 -53.09
C THR A 827 -10.34 -16.91 -53.55
N ALA A 828 -10.90 -16.12 -52.62
CA ALA A 828 -11.71 -14.95 -52.95
C ALA A 828 -11.58 -13.84 -51.89
N HIS A 829 -11.59 -12.58 -52.34
CA HIS A 829 -11.53 -11.38 -51.48
C HIS A 829 -10.35 -11.34 -50.47
N GLY A 830 -9.24 -12.02 -50.81
CA GLY A 830 -8.04 -12.11 -49.96
C GLY A 830 -8.07 -13.21 -48.91
N ILE A 831 -9.05 -14.11 -48.96
CA ILE A 831 -9.16 -15.30 -48.09
C ILE A 831 -9.10 -16.55 -48.97
N GLU A 832 -8.43 -17.58 -48.49
CA GLU A 832 -8.45 -18.94 -49.06
C GLU A 832 -9.38 -19.83 -48.24
N SER A 833 -10.15 -20.69 -48.90
CA SER A 833 -11.05 -21.65 -48.24
C SER A 833 -10.64 -23.10 -48.53
N PHE A 834 -10.93 -23.99 -47.59
CA PHE A 834 -10.51 -25.39 -47.64
C PHE A 834 -11.57 -26.27 -48.30
N PRO A 835 -11.15 -27.33 -49.01
CA PRO A 835 -12.08 -28.29 -49.59
C PRO A 835 -12.57 -29.30 -48.55
N PHE A 836 -13.77 -29.84 -48.73
CA PHE A 836 -14.23 -31.02 -47.98
C PHE A 836 -15.20 -31.83 -48.84
N ALA A 837 -14.75 -33.01 -49.31
CA ALA A 837 -15.51 -33.83 -50.25
C ALA A 837 -16.67 -34.63 -49.61
N GLY A 838 -16.61 -34.86 -48.29
CA GLY A 838 -17.59 -35.66 -47.56
C GLY A 838 -18.93 -34.95 -47.32
N THR A 839 -19.90 -35.72 -46.80
CA THR A 839 -21.25 -35.21 -46.47
C THR A 839 -21.32 -34.73 -45.02
N PHE A 840 -21.70 -33.47 -44.82
CA PHE A 840 -21.73 -32.81 -43.50
C PHE A 840 -23.16 -32.35 -43.14
N PRO A 841 -23.61 -32.49 -41.87
CA PRO A 841 -25.03 -32.35 -41.52
C PRO A 841 -25.53 -30.91 -41.38
N ALA A 842 -24.64 -29.92 -41.31
CA ALA A 842 -25.00 -28.51 -41.16
C ALA A 842 -24.16 -27.61 -42.09
N SER A 843 -24.85 -26.84 -42.92
CA SER A 843 -24.28 -25.87 -43.85
C SER A 843 -24.98 -24.52 -43.71
N TYR A 844 -24.39 -23.45 -44.23
CA TYR A 844 -25.08 -22.18 -44.36
C TYR A 844 -24.73 -21.44 -45.66
N VAL A 845 -25.69 -20.63 -46.12
CA VAL A 845 -25.48 -19.62 -47.17
C VAL A 845 -25.49 -18.21 -46.58
N LEU A 846 -24.87 -17.27 -47.29
CA LEU A 846 -24.70 -15.88 -46.88
C LEU A 846 -25.13 -14.92 -47.99
N GLU A 847 -26.01 -13.98 -47.64
CA GLU A 847 -26.67 -13.09 -48.58
C GLU A 847 -26.41 -11.61 -48.24
N ARG A 848 -26.25 -10.76 -49.27
CA ARG A 848 -26.01 -9.33 -49.09
C ARG A 848 -27.32 -8.59 -48.85
N VAL A 849 -27.44 -7.95 -47.71
CA VAL A 849 -28.67 -7.27 -47.27
C VAL A 849 -28.53 -5.75 -47.19
N ARG A 850 -29.63 -5.01 -47.36
CA ARG A 850 -29.64 -3.54 -47.16
C ARG A 850 -29.60 -3.21 -45.67
N SER A 851 -28.60 -2.44 -45.25
CA SER A 851 -28.33 -2.16 -43.84
C SER A 851 -28.07 -0.68 -43.53
N ARG A 852 -28.10 -0.33 -42.23
CA ARG A 852 -27.74 0.96 -41.63
C ARG A 852 -26.84 0.73 -40.41
N ASP A 853 -25.88 1.64 -40.20
CA ASP A 853 -24.95 1.66 -39.05
C ASP A 853 -24.25 0.30 -38.75
N CYS A 854 -24.15 -0.57 -39.76
CA CYS A 854 -23.62 -1.93 -39.62
C CYS A 854 -22.09 -2.04 -39.73
N GLY A 855 -21.42 -1.11 -40.41
CA GLY A 855 -19.96 -1.14 -40.56
C GLY A 855 -19.24 -0.87 -39.23
N ASP A 856 -18.06 -1.45 -39.05
CA ASP A 856 -17.20 -1.17 -37.90
C ASP A 856 -16.56 0.22 -38.04
N THR A 857 -16.61 1.00 -36.97
CA THR A 857 -16.11 2.37 -36.89
C THR A 857 -15.28 2.64 -35.64
N ARG A 858 -14.80 1.58 -34.95
CA ARG A 858 -13.90 1.67 -33.78
C ARG A 858 -12.72 2.62 -33.96
N TRP A 859 -12.19 2.75 -35.18
CA TRP A 859 -11.13 3.69 -35.52
C TRP A 859 -11.45 5.16 -35.21
N LYS A 860 -12.72 5.58 -35.30
CA LYS A 860 -13.16 6.92 -34.90
C LYS A 860 -12.96 7.12 -33.40
N THR A 861 -13.17 6.07 -32.62
CA THR A 861 -12.98 6.03 -31.18
C THR A 861 -11.50 5.91 -30.81
N TYR A 862 -10.66 5.26 -31.61
CA TYR A 862 -9.18 5.37 -31.51
C TYR A 862 -8.75 6.84 -31.67
N VAL A 863 -9.16 7.50 -32.76
CA VAL A 863 -8.84 8.92 -33.01
C VAL A 863 -9.38 9.84 -31.92
N LEU A 864 -10.63 9.64 -31.48
CA LEU A 864 -11.23 10.43 -30.39
C LEU A 864 -10.39 10.33 -29.11
N ASN A 865 -10.07 9.11 -28.67
CA ASN A 865 -9.34 8.92 -27.42
C ASN A 865 -7.87 9.39 -27.53
N ALA A 866 -7.23 9.23 -28.70
CA ALA A 866 -5.89 9.77 -28.95
C ALA A 866 -5.88 11.31 -28.88
N VAL A 867 -6.81 11.98 -29.56
CA VAL A 867 -6.93 13.46 -29.57
C VAL A 867 -7.27 14.01 -28.18
N PHE A 868 -8.23 13.40 -27.48
CA PHE A 868 -8.64 13.88 -26.16
C PHE A 868 -7.62 13.55 -25.06
N SER A 869 -6.96 12.39 -25.10
CA SER A 869 -5.84 12.11 -24.17
C SER A 869 -4.65 13.06 -24.42
N ALA A 870 -4.32 13.35 -25.68
CA ALA A 870 -3.32 14.37 -26.04
C ALA A 870 -3.71 15.77 -25.55
N LEU A 871 -4.96 16.19 -25.74
CA LEU A 871 -5.48 17.46 -25.24
C LEU A 871 -5.36 17.54 -23.70
N VAL A 872 -5.73 16.48 -22.98
CA VAL A 872 -5.62 16.43 -21.52
C VAL A 872 -4.17 16.42 -21.05
N ALA A 873 -3.28 15.61 -21.64
CA ALA A 873 -1.90 15.46 -21.19
C ALA A 873 -0.95 16.61 -21.60
N LEU A 874 -1.16 17.23 -22.78
CA LEU A 874 -0.29 18.28 -23.32
C LEU A 874 -0.81 19.69 -23.00
N VAL A 875 -2.13 19.92 -23.07
CA VAL A 875 -2.73 21.26 -22.97
C VAL A 875 -3.33 21.50 -21.58
N VAL A 876 -4.30 20.67 -21.17
CA VAL A 876 -5.04 20.86 -19.91
C VAL A 876 -4.18 20.51 -18.69
N ARG A 877 -3.21 19.60 -18.85
CA ARG A 877 -2.16 19.25 -17.88
C ARG A 877 -2.66 19.17 -16.42
N PRO A 878 -3.60 18.27 -16.08
CA PRO A 878 -4.08 18.09 -14.72
C PRO A 878 -2.97 17.54 -13.80
N GLN A 879 -3.23 17.50 -12.49
CA GLN A 879 -2.31 16.89 -11.52
C GLN A 879 -1.90 15.47 -11.96
N PRO A 880 -0.64 15.03 -11.78
CA PRO A 880 -0.18 13.73 -12.29
C PRO A 880 -1.02 12.52 -11.82
N ILE A 881 -1.56 12.54 -10.59
CA ILE A 881 -2.47 11.50 -10.10
C ILE A 881 -3.84 11.54 -10.82
N VAL A 882 -4.36 12.74 -11.11
CA VAL A 882 -5.61 12.92 -11.87
C VAL A 882 -5.43 12.50 -13.32
N LEU A 883 -4.28 12.80 -13.94
CA LEU A 883 -3.93 12.28 -15.25
C LEU A 883 -3.87 10.74 -15.23
N LEU A 884 -3.22 10.14 -14.22
CA LEU A 884 -3.12 8.68 -14.11
C LEU A 884 -4.51 8.04 -14.01
N TYR A 885 -5.43 8.62 -13.22
CA TYR A 885 -6.81 8.14 -13.15
C TYR A 885 -7.59 8.36 -14.44
N ILE A 886 -7.45 9.50 -15.13
CA ILE A 886 -8.10 9.73 -16.44
C ILE A 886 -7.63 8.66 -17.43
N LEU A 887 -6.32 8.41 -17.51
CA LEU A 887 -5.78 7.36 -18.37
C LEU A 887 -6.26 5.96 -17.93
N ALA A 888 -6.21 5.62 -16.64
CA ALA A 888 -6.69 4.34 -16.14
C ALA A 888 -8.17 4.07 -16.48
N ILE A 889 -9.03 5.08 -16.32
CA ILE A 889 -10.47 5.02 -16.63
C ILE A 889 -10.68 4.89 -18.14
N VAL A 890 -10.05 5.76 -18.92
CA VAL A 890 -10.17 5.76 -20.38
C VAL A 890 -9.66 4.44 -20.96
N GLY A 891 -8.46 3.99 -20.59
CA GLY A 891 -7.88 2.73 -21.09
C GLY A 891 -8.73 1.51 -20.75
N PHE A 892 -9.23 1.40 -19.52
CA PHE A 892 -10.05 0.26 -19.11
C PHE A 892 -11.36 0.15 -19.91
N TRP A 893 -12.07 1.27 -20.07
CA TRP A 893 -13.31 1.30 -20.85
C TRP A 893 -13.06 1.30 -22.37
N HIS A 894 -11.90 1.79 -22.82
CA HIS A 894 -11.48 1.70 -24.21
C HIS A 894 -11.26 0.25 -24.63
N VAL A 895 -10.61 -0.56 -23.80
CA VAL A 895 -10.39 -1.97 -24.09
C VAL A 895 -11.74 -2.69 -24.14
N ASN A 896 -12.52 -2.64 -23.05
CA ASN A 896 -13.81 -3.34 -22.94
C ASN A 896 -14.89 -2.94 -23.97
N LEU A 897 -14.88 -1.70 -24.48
CA LEU A 897 -15.95 -1.17 -25.36
C LEU A 897 -15.46 -0.81 -26.78
N VAL A 898 -14.16 -0.94 -27.05
CA VAL A 898 -13.55 -0.57 -28.34
C VAL A 898 -12.55 -1.64 -28.81
N SER A 899 -11.37 -1.79 -28.21
CA SER A 899 -10.34 -2.63 -28.83
C SER A 899 -10.58 -4.14 -28.64
N GLU A 900 -10.58 -4.61 -27.40
CA GLU A 900 -10.70 -6.02 -27.01
C GLU A 900 -11.94 -6.20 -26.13
N LEU A 901 -13.08 -6.43 -26.79
CA LEU A 901 -14.35 -6.64 -26.12
C LEU A 901 -14.38 -8.02 -25.47
N ARG A 902 -15.04 -8.13 -24.30
CA ARG A 902 -15.23 -9.42 -23.61
C ARG A 902 -16.31 -10.29 -24.24
N ASP A 903 -17.21 -9.69 -25.02
CA ASP A 903 -18.39 -10.28 -25.65
C ASP A 903 -18.96 -9.29 -26.69
N LEU A 904 -19.79 -9.76 -27.61
CA LEU A 904 -20.42 -8.98 -28.68
C LEU A 904 -21.97 -9.12 -28.63
N PRO A 905 -22.72 -8.07 -28.24
CA PRO A 905 -22.30 -6.73 -27.85
C PRO A 905 -21.67 -6.65 -26.44
N PRO A 906 -20.88 -5.60 -26.13
CA PRO A 906 -20.10 -5.52 -24.91
C PRO A 906 -20.89 -5.69 -23.60
N LEU A 907 -20.51 -6.70 -22.80
CA LEU A 907 -21.00 -6.94 -21.44
C LEU A 907 -20.47 -5.91 -20.42
N VAL A 908 -21.08 -4.72 -20.41
CA VAL A 908 -20.75 -3.62 -19.49
C VAL A 908 -20.74 -4.05 -18.01
N GLY A 909 -21.60 -5.00 -17.62
CA GLY A 909 -21.72 -5.46 -16.24
C GLY A 909 -20.48 -6.20 -15.70
N ALA A 910 -19.86 -7.07 -16.51
CA ALA A 910 -18.65 -7.80 -16.10
C ALA A 910 -17.47 -6.83 -15.96
N ALA A 911 -17.30 -5.93 -16.94
CA ALA A 911 -16.29 -4.88 -16.90
C ALA A 911 -16.46 -3.96 -15.67
N ALA A 912 -17.69 -3.61 -15.30
CA ALA A 912 -17.97 -2.78 -14.12
C ALA A 912 -17.55 -3.44 -12.80
N GLY A 913 -17.55 -4.78 -12.72
CA GLY A 913 -17.06 -5.52 -11.55
C GLY A 913 -15.56 -5.35 -11.31
N ASP A 914 -14.74 -5.59 -12.33
CA ASP A 914 -13.27 -5.45 -12.25
C ASP A 914 -12.80 -3.99 -12.14
N PHE A 915 -13.62 -3.04 -12.58
CA PHE A 915 -13.27 -1.61 -12.59
C PHE A 915 -12.92 -1.06 -11.18
N GLY A 916 -13.62 -1.51 -10.13
CA GLY A 916 -13.34 -1.12 -8.75
C GLY A 916 -11.94 -1.56 -8.28
N PRO A 917 -11.62 -2.86 -8.32
CA PRO A 917 -10.26 -3.37 -8.08
C PRO A 917 -9.19 -2.73 -8.97
N HIS A 918 -9.47 -2.46 -10.25
CA HIS A 918 -8.56 -1.76 -11.16
C HIS A 918 -8.19 -0.33 -10.68
N LEU A 919 -9.17 0.42 -10.15
CA LEU A 919 -8.92 1.74 -9.55
C LEU A 919 -8.11 1.67 -8.25
N PHE A 920 -8.23 0.57 -7.48
CA PHE A 920 -7.41 0.32 -6.29
C PHE A 920 -5.96 -0.02 -6.66
N VAL A 921 -5.74 -0.90 -7.66
CA VAL A 921 -4.39 -1.20 -8.17
C VAL A 921 -3.76 0.03 -8.83
N THR A 922 -4.56 0.91 -9.46
CA THR A 922 -4.10 2.23 -9.93
C THR A 922 -3.59 3.11 -8.78
N TYR A 923 -4.23 3.06 -7.60
CA TYR A 923 -3.69 3.74 -6.40
C TYR A 923 -2.39 3.11 -5.90
N ALA A 924 -2.28 1.78 -5.90
CA ALA A 924 -1.06 1.08 -5.55
C ALA A 924 0.10 1.47 -6.49
N ALA A 925 -0.14 1.43 -7.81
CA ALA A 925 0.78 1.90 -8.86
C ALA A 925 1.24 3.35 -8.63
N TRP A 926 0.33 4.24 -8.20
CA TRP A 926 0.68 5.60 -7.80
C TRP A 926 1.62 5.64 -6.59
N ARG A 927 1.34 4.90 -5.52
CA ARG A 927 2.15 4.88 -4.29
C ARG A 927 3.54 4.27 -4.48
N ILE A 928 3.68 3.26 -5.34
CA ILE A 928 4.94 2.50 -5.54
C ILE A 928 5.83 3.05 -6.65
N ALA A 929 5.28 3.68 -7.70
CA ALA A 929 6.06 4.14 -8.85
C ALA A 929 5.72 5.58 -9.26
N PHE A 930 4.51 5.85 -9.76
CA PHE A 930 4.24 7.09 -10.50
C PHE A 930 4.48 8.38 -9.70
N ARG A 931 4.25 8.38 -8.37
CA ARG A 931 4.51 9.56 -7.52
C ARG A 931 5.97 10.02 -7.49
N TYR A 932 6.92 9.14 -7.79
CA TYR A 932 8.35 9.44 -7.83
C TYR A 932 8.81 9.87 -9.23
N VAL A 933 8.10 9.46 -10.28
CA VAL A 933 8.51 9.61 -11.68
C VAL A 933 7.84 10.83 -12.33
N TRP A 934 6.51 10.84 -12.42
CA TRP A 934 5.78 11.83 -13.23
C TRP A 934 5.96 13.29 -12.77
N PRO A 935 5.95 13.62 -11.45
CA PRO A 935 6.19 15.00 -11.02
C PRO A 935 7.52 15.59 -11.47
N ALA A 936 8.56 14.77 -11.68
CA ALA A 936 9.87 15.23 -12.14
C ALA A 936 9.85 15.80 -13.58
N PHE A 937 8.89 15.38 -14.40
CA PHE A 937 8.76 15.79 -15.81
C PHE A 937 7.76 16.94 -16.04
N ALA A 938 7.12 17.48 -15.00
CA ALA A 938 6.10 18.53 -15.13
C ALA A 938 6.59 19.83 -15.81
N HIS A 939 7.90 20.01 -15.96
CA HIS A 939 8.54 21.15 -16.63
C HIS A 939 8.81 20.92 -18.13
N VAL A 940 8.71 19.69 -18.63
CA VAL A 940 8.90 19.30 -20.05
C VAL A 940 7.60 18.65 -20.58
N PRO A 941 6.55 19.44 -20.85
CA PRO A 941 5.22 18.91 -21.12
C PRO A 941 5.12 18.12 -22.44
N ILE A 942 5.98 18.38 -23.43
CA ILE A 942 5.97 17.64 -24.70
C ILE A 942 6.74 16.33 -24.53
N GLU A 943 7.93 16.36 -23.91
CA GLU A 943 8.67 15.14 -23.58
C GLU A 943 7.83 14.20 -22.70
N PHE A 944 7.18 14.76 -21.67
CA PHE A 944 6.28 14.04 -20.77
C PHE A 944 5.06 13.48 -21.50
N GLY A 945 4.31 14.32 -22.22
CA GLY A 945 3.05 13.93 -22.82
C GLY A 945 3.21 12.94 -23.97
N VAL A 946 4.20 13.15 -24.86
CA VAL A 946 4.47 12.22 -25.97
C VAL A 946 5.07 10.92 -25.45
N GLY A 947 6.07 10.99 -24.55
CA GLY A 947 6.69 9.80 -23.97
C GLY A 947 5.73 8.94 -23.15
N THR A 948 4.83 9.59 -22.39
CA THR A 948 3.80 8.88 -21.61
C THR A 948 2.71 8.33 -22.53
N LEU A 949 2.04 9.17 -23.34
CA LEU A 949 0.91 8.71 -24.14
C LEU A 949 1.31 7.70 -25.22
N GLY A 950 2.46 7.86 -25.86
CA GLY A 950 2.91 6.93 -26.90
C GLY A 950 3.04 5.51 -26.39
N LEU A 951 3.84 5.31 -25.32
CA LEU A 951 4.03 3.98 -24.75
C LEU A 951 2.85 3.49 -23.91
N TRP A 952 2.08 4.38 -23.29
CA TRP A 952 0.84 3.98 -22.62
C TRP A 952 -0.20 3.48 -23.63
N TRP A 953 -0.40 4.15 -24.77
CA TRP A 953 -1.28 3.65 -25.83
C TRP A 953 -0.78 2.33 -26.43
N ILE A 954 0.53 2.18 -26.66
CA ILE A 954 1.12 0.90 -27.11
C ILE A 954 0.90 -0.22 -26.09
N GLY A 955 0.90 0.08 -24.78
CA GLY A 955 0.55 -0.90 -23.74
C GLY A 955 -0.94 -1.20 -23.64
N VAL A 956 -1.82 -0.20 -23.80
CA VAL A 956 -3.29 -0.39 -23.78
C VAL A 956 -3.79 -1.15 -25.01
N LEU A 957 -3.16 -0.90 -26.17
CA LEU A 957 -3.45 -1.53 -27.45
C LEU A 957 -2.44 -2.63 -27.77
N LEU A 958 -1.93 -3.35 -26.76
CA LEU A 958 -0.86 -4.34 -26.92
C LEU A 958 -1.17 -5.35 -28.03
N ASP A 959 -2.34 -5.98 -27.97
CA ASP A 959 -2.82 -6.97 -28.92
C ASP A 959 -3.07 -6.41 -30.33
N VAL A 960 -3.30 -5.10 -30.46
CA VAL A 960 -3.59 -4.42 -31.73
C VAL A 960 -2.32 -3.87 -32.39
N VAL A 961 -1.36 -3.38 -31.59
CA VAL A 961 -0.07 -2.85 -32.08
C VAL A 961 0.91 -3.98 -32.40
N PHE A 962 0.81 -5.11 -31.70
CA PHE A 962 1.66 -6.28 -31.91
C PHE A 962 0.94 -7.45 -32.62
N ALA A 963 -0.27 -7.23 -33.15
CA ALA A 963 -1.03 -8.23 -33.92
C ALA A 963 -0.21 -8.87 -35.05
N ASP A 964 0.50 -8.03 -35.82
CA ASP A 964 1.33 -8.43 -36.95
C ASP A 964 2.77 -8.86 -36.54
N VAL A 965 3.10 -8.85 -35.25
CA VAL A 965 4.39 -9.40 -34.77
C VAL A 965 4.23 -10.91 -34.64
N PRO A 966 5.01 -11.72 -35.36
CA PRO A 966 4.83 -13.18 -35.42
C PRO A 966 5.34 -13.88 -34.15
N LEU A 967 4.77 -13.61 -32.98
CA LEU A 967 5.14 -14.25 -31.72
C LEU A 967 3.89 -14.44 -30.84
N GLN A 968 2.98 -15.30 -31.29
CA GLN A 968 1.67 -15.49 -30.63
C GLN A 968 1.75 -16.31 -29.34
N ARG A 969 2.75 -17.18 -29.20
CA ARG A 969 3.05 -17.97 -27.99
C ARG A 969 4.57 -18.09 -27.82
N LEU A 970 5.04 -18.28 -26.59
CA LEU A 970 6.46 -18.56 -26.29
C LEU A 970 6.72 -20.07 -26.15
N GLU A 971 6.13 -20.86 -27.05
CA GLU A 971 6.33 -22.31 -27.11
C GLU A 971 7.30 -22.69 -28.23
N GLY A 972 8.15 -23.70 -27.98
CA GLY A 972 9.19 -24.13 -28.93
C GLY A 972 8.63 -24.61 -30.27
N HIS A 973 7.41 -25.17 -30.27
CA HIS A 973 6.71 -25.58 -31.49
C HIS A 973 6.36 -24.36 -32.35
N ASP A 974 5.63 -23.39 -31.77
CA ASP A 974 5.15 -22.20 -32.48
C ASP A 974 6.30 -21.32 -32.99
N ILE A 975 7.39 -21.21 -32.21
CA ILE A 975 8.60 -20.48 -32.64
C ILE A 975 9.26 -21.12 -33.88
N THR A 976 9.04 -22.42 -34.13
CA THR A 976 9.54 -23.11 -35.34
C THR A 976 8.54 -23.14 -36.50
N GLN A 977 7.23 -23.09 -36.23
CA GLN A 977 6.21 -23.01 -37.29
C GLN A 977 5.97 -21.59 -37.80
N GLN A 978 5.97 -20.58 -36.92
CA GLN A 978 5.56 -19.22 -37.27
C GLN A 978 6.73 -18.43 -37.92
N PRO A 979 6.63 -18.06 -39.22
CA PRO A 979 7.73 -17.40 -39.91
C PRO A 979 8.01 -16.02 -39.31
N GLY A 980 9.24 -15.82 -38.83
CA GLY A 980 9.68 -14.58 -38.18
C GLY A 980 9.63 -14.58 -36.65
N ALA A 981 9.14 -15.64 -36.00
CA ALA A 981 9.07 -15.70 -34.54
C ALA A 981 10.44 -15.62 -33.85
N LEU A 982 11.40 -16.41 -34.30
CA LEU A 982 12.75 -16.41 -33.74
C LEU A 982 13.43 -15.01 -33.76
N PRO A 983 13.50 -14.26 -34.89
CA PRO A 983 14.08 -12.92 -34.88
C PRO A 983 13.28 -11.91 -34.05
N SER A 984 11.93 -11.98 -34.03
CA SER A 984 11.10 -11.14 -33.16
C SER A 984 11.42 -11.35 -31.68
N LEU A 985 11.50 -12.62 -31.24
CA LEU A 985 11.85 -12.99 -29.88
C LEU A 985 13.26 -12.52 -29.50
N ILE A 986 14.25 -12.66 -30.40
CA ILE A 986 15.62 -12.19 -30.18
C ILE A 986 15.65 -10.66 -29.97
N VAL A 987 14.93 -9.88 -30.79
CA VAL A 987 14.85 -8.42 -30.65
C VAL A 987 14.19 -8.03 -29.31
N ILE A 988 13.09 -8.68 -28.93
CA ILE A 988 12.41 -8.45 -27.65
C ILE A 988 13.34 -8.74 -26.47
N ILE A 989 14.05 -9.87 -26.49
CA ILE A 989 15.02 -10.23 -25.43
C ILE A 989 16.14 -9.18 -25.33
N ILE A 990 16.71 -8.73 -26.45
CA ILE A 990 17.77 -7.70 -26.47
C ILE A 990 17.27 -6.38 -25.85
N VAL A 991 16.06 -5.95 -26.20
CA VAL A 991 15.44 -4.72 -25.63
C VAL A 991 15.19 -4.87 -24.13
N VAL A 992 14.60 -5.99 -23.69
CA VAL A 992 14.30 -6.26 -22.27
C VAL A 992 15.59 -6.34 -21.46
N VAL A 993 16.63 -7.02 -21.95
CA VAL A 993 17.94 -7.12 -21.27
C VAL A 993 18.62 -5.76 -21.16
N CYS A 994 18.60 -4.94 -22.22
CA CYS A 994 19.12 -3.57 -22.17
C CYS A 994 18.40 -2.71 -21.13
N ILE A 995 17.06 -2.78 -21.07
CA ILE A 995 16.25 -2.07 -20.07
C ILE A 995 16.55 -2.59 -18.66
N ALA A 996 16.63 -3.90 -18.46
CA ALA A 996 16.93 -4.52 -17.16
C ALA A 996 18.32 -4.11 -16.64
N ILE A 997 19.35 -4.14 -17.49
CA ILE A 997 20.70 -3.67 -17.15
C ILE A 997 20.68 -2.18 -16.78
N ASN A 998 19.91 -1.36 -17.50
CA ASN A 998 19.74 0.06 -17.15
C ASN A 998 19.03 0.23 -15.79
N GLN A 999 17.93 -0.47 -15.52
CA GLN A 999 17.22 -0.35 -14.25
C GLN A 999 18.05 -0.88 -13.07
N VAL A 1000 18.80 -1.98 -13.22
CA VAL A 1000 19.75 -2.44 -12.19
C VAL A 1000 20.82 -1.36 -11.90
N ARG A 1001 21.32 -0.65 -12.93
CA ARG A 1001 22.24 0.48 -12.74
C ARG A 1001 21.58 1.66 -12.00
N VAL A 1002 20.32 1.98 -12.29
CA VAL A 1002 19.55 3.05 -11.63
C VAL A 1002 19.25 2.71 -10.17
N ILE A 1003 18.71 1.53 -9.90
CA ILE A 1003 18.41 1.03 -8.55
C ILE A 1003 19.68 0.96 -7.70
N ARG A 1004 20.82 0.56 -8.30
CA ARG A 1004 22.14 0.60 -7.65
C ARG A 1004 22.60 2.02 -7.37
N ALA A 1005 22.45 2.97 -8.30
CA ALA A 1005 22.79 4.38 -8.09
C ALA A 1005 21.93 5.05 -7.00
N ALA A 1006 20.73 4.52 -6.74
CA ALA A 1006 19.85 4.91 -5.63
C ALA A 1006 20.20 4.25 -4.28
N GLY A 1007 21.22 3.39 -4.21
CA GLY A 1007 21.55 2.60 -3.00
C GLY A 1007 20.52 1.53 -2.64
N CYS A 1008 19.53 1.26 -3.50
CA CYS A 1008 18.37 0.42 -3.18
C CYS A 1008 18.49 -1.04 -3.64
N LEU A 1009 19.57 -1.40 -4.35
CA LEU A 1009 19.69 -2.71 -5.03
C LEU A 1009 19.50 -3.94 -4.13
N PRO A 1010 20.00 -4.01 -2.88
CA PRO A 1010 19.75 -5.17 -2.02
C PRO A 1010 18.26 -5.41 -1.73
N LYS A 1011 17.49 -4.32 -1.53
CA LYS A 1011 16.05 -4.38 -1.25
C LYS A 1011 15.25 -4.87 -2.45
N TYR A 1012 15.53 -4.35 -3.64
CA TYR A 1012 14.86 -4.78 -4.86
C TYR A 1012 15.28 -6.18 -5.31
N LEU A 1013 16.55 -6.55 -5.13
CA LEU A 1013 17.02 -7.91 -5.39
C LEU A 1013 16.31 -8.92 -4.48
N ALA A 1014 16.15 -8.62 -3.18
CA ALA A 1014 15.37 -9.45 -2.27
C ALA A 1014 13.89 -9.57 -2.69
N LEU A 1015 13.25 -8.45 -3.10
CA LEU A 1015 11.88 -8.45 -3.62
C LEU A 1015 11.72 -9.36 -4.84
N TYR A 1016 12.62 -9.27 -5.82
CA TYR A 1016 12.56 -10.08 -7.04
C TYR A 1016 12.96 -11.54 -6.83
N ILE A 1017 13.84 -11.84 -5.87
CA ILE A 1017 14.09 -13.22 -5.42
C ILE A 1017 12.83 -13.81 -4.78
N VAL A 1018 12.15 -13.08 -3.89
CA VAL A 1018 10.89 -13.54 -3.29
C VAL A 1018 9.81 -13.74 -4.36
N ALA A 1019 9.65 -12.82 -5.30
CA ALA A 1019 8.72 -12.99 -6.41
C ALA A 1019 9.04 -14.20 -7.29
N GLY A 1020 10.32 -14.44 -7.61
CA GLY A 1020 10.77 -15.61 -8.36
C GLY A 1020 10.53 -16.93 -7.61
N VAL A 1021 10.78 -16.97 -6.29
CA VAL A 1021 10.46 -18.12 -5.44
C VAL A 1021 8.94 -18.35 -5.37
N THR A 1022 8.12 -17.29 -5.27
CA THR A 1022 6.65 -17.42 -5.31
C THR A 1022 6.18 -18.03 -6.63
N ILE A 1023 6.70 -17.56 -7.77
CA ILE A 1023 6.36 -18.12 -9.09
C ILE A 1023 6.83 -19.57 -9.21
N ALA A 1024 8.01 -19.92 -8.69
CA ALA A 1024 8.52 -21.29 -8.69
C ALA A 1024 7.68 -22.24 -7.79
N LEU A 1025 7.17 -21.75 -6.66
CA LEU A 1025 6.24 -22.49 -5.81
C LEU A 1025 4.88 -22.68 -6.49
N CYS A 1026 4.36 -21.66 -7.16
CA CYS A 1026 3.15 -21.78 -8.00
C CYS A 1026 3.33 -22.79 -9.14
N ALA A 1027 4.52 -22.84 -9.77
CA ALA A 1027 4.86 -23.79 -10.82
C ALA A 1027 5.13 -25.22 -10.32
N ALA A 1028 5.15 -25.44 -9.00
CA ALA A 1028 5.34 -26.74 -8.37
C ALA A 1028 4.03 -27.37 -7.86
N VAL A 1029 2.87 -26.73 -8.09
CA VAL A 1029 1.56 -27.25 -7.69
C VAL A 1029 1.12 -28.35 -8.67
N PRO A 1030 0.91 -29.61 -8.23
CA PRO A 1030 0.55 -30.71 -9.14
C PRO A 1030 -0.82 -30.51 -9.81
N GLY A 1031 -0.89 -30.70 -11.13
CA GLY A 1031 -2.11 -30.55 -11.93
C GLY A 1031 -2.43 -29.12 -12.39
N GLU A 1032 -1.79 -28.11 -11.78
CA GLU A 1032 -1.87 -26.71 -12.16
C GLU A 1032 -0.65 -26.33 -13.02
N GLY A 1033 -0.84 -25.39 -13.96
CA GLY A 1033 0.26 -24.71 -14.64
C GLY A 1033 0.30 -23.22 -14.30
N VAL A 1034 1.44 -22.58 -14.51
CA VAL A 1034 1.58 -21.12 -14.33
C VAL A 1034 1.28 -20.39 -15.64
N ARG A 1035 0.24 -19.55 -15.62
CA ARG A 1035 -0.18 -18.71 -16.75
C ARG A 1035 0.14 -17.24 -16.48
N LEU A 1036 1.30 -16.79 -16.94
CA LEU A 1036 1.76 -15.41 -16.78
C LEU A 1036 1.05 -14.45 -17.76
N HIS A 1037 -0.21 -14.13 -17.47
CA HIS A 1037 -0.92 -13.02 -18.10
C HIS A 1037 -0.09 -11.73 -18.01
N HIS A 1038 -0.01 -10.95 -19.09
CA HIS A 1038 0.87 -9.78 -19.14
C HIS A 1038 0.51 -8.67 -18.15
N TYR A 1039 -0.70 -8.68 -17.57
CA TYR A 1039 -1.03 -7.79 -16.46
C TYR A 1039 -0.19 -8.09 -15.20
N VAL A 1040 0.11 -9.36 -14.93
CA VAL A 1040 0.97 -9.81 -13.83
C VAL A 1040 2.40 -9.31 -14.04
N ILE A 1041 2.91 -9.40 -15.27
CA ILE A 1041 4.20 -8.86 -15.68
C ILE A 1041 4.24 -7.33 -15.47
N GLY A 1042 3.14 -6.64 -15.83
CA GLY A 1042 2.97 -5.20 -15.62
C GLY A 1042 3.13 -4.79 -14.16
N ILE A 1043 2.35 -5.39 -13.25
CA ILE A 1043 2.41 -5.06 -11.81
C ILE A 1043 3.70 -5.52 -11.14
N ALA A 1044 4.32 -6.62 -11.59
CA ALA A 1044 5.56 -7.14 -11.02
C ALA A 1044 6.78 -6.26 -11.36
N LEU A 1045 6.86 -5.74 -12.59
CA LEU A 1045 8.00 -4.93 -13.04
C LEU A 1045 7.87 -3.42 -12.72
N LEU A 1046 6.65 -2.90 -12.56
CA LEU A 1046 6.42 -1.48 -12.28
C LEU A 1046 7.20 -0.92 -11.07
N PRO A 1047 7.38 -1.64 -9.94
CA PRO A 1047 8.20 -1.18 -8.81
C PRO A 1047 9.66 -0.86 -9.17
N ALA A 1048 10.28 -1.61 -10.08
CA ALA A 1048 11.66 -1.35 -10.54
C ALA A 1048 11.79 -0.02 -11.30
N CYS A 1049 10.69 0.51 -11.81
CA CYS A 1049 10.65 1.76 -12.57
C CYS A 1049 10.29 2.98 -11.70
N GLY A 1050 10.23 2.84 -10.37
CA GLY A 1050 9.88 3.91 -9.42
C GLY A 1050 10.95 5.00 -9.20
N PHE A 1051 11.73 5.36 -10.23
CA PHE A 1051 12.86 6.30 -10.15
C PHE A 1051 12.75 7.42 -11.20
N PRO A 1052 13.15 8.67 -10.91
CA PRO A 1052 13.01 9.79 -11.83
C PRO A 1052 14.04 9.75 -12.98
N THR A 1053 13.84 8.86 -13.95
CA THR A 1053 14.67 8.75 -15.17
C THR A 1053 13.79 8.63 -16.42
N ARG A 1054 14.34 9.01 -17.60
CA ARG A 1054 13.63 8.95 -18.89
C ARG A 1054 13.17 7.53 -19.22
N ILE A 1055 14.05 6.53 -19.08
CA ILE A 1055 13.68 5.12 -19.28
C ILE A 1055 12.60 4.68 -18.28
N SER A 1056 12.64 5.15 -17.03
CA SER A 1056 11.62 4.82 -16.03
C SER A 1056 10.25 5.46 -16.32
N LEU A 1057 10.19 6.67 -16.89
CA LEU A 1057 8.95 7.27 -17.39
C LEU A 1057 8.33 6.38 -18.47
N LEU A 1058 9.13 6.03 -19.47
CA LEU A 1058 8.75 5.22 -20.62
C LEU A 1058 8.27 3.81 -20.19
N CYS A 1059 9.03 3.14 -19.32
CA CYS A 1059 8.64 1.84 -18.76
C CYS A 1059 7.39 1.91 -17.89
N CYS A 1060 7.24 2.92 -17.03
CA CYS A 1060 6.02 3.09 -16.22
C CYS A 1060 4.77 3.26 -17.11
N ALA A 1061 4.87 4.05 -18.18
CA ALA A 1061 3.78 4.23 -19.14
C ALA A 1061 3.40 2.91 -19.84
N PHE A 1062 4.38 2.19 -20.40
CA PHE A 1062 4.15 0.91 -21.07
C PHE A 1062 3.60 -0.16 -20.12
N LEU A 1063 4.26 -0.40 -18.97
CA LEU A 1063 3.87 -1.44 -18.02
C LEU A 1063 2.47 -1.21 -17.43
N PHE A 1064 2.07 0.05 -17.23
CA PHE A 1064 0.72 0.38 -16.76
C PHE A 1064 -0.33 0.29 -17.88
N GLY A 1065 0.03 0.61 -19.13
CA GLY A 1065 -0.82 0.35 -20.28
C GLY A 1065 -1.08 -1.15 -20.44
N MET A 1066 -0.01 -1.96 -20.42
CA MET A 1066 -0.04 -3.43 -20.50
C MET A 1066 -0.87 -4.04 -19.35
N TYR A 1067 -0.67 -3.56 -18.12
CA TYR A 1067 -1.53 -3.91 -16.98
C TYR A 1067 -3.01 -3.56 -17.24
N THR A 1068 -3.29 -2.36 -17.74
CA THR A 1068 -4.66 -1.90 -18.01
C THR A 1068 -5.33 -2.75 -19.09
N ASN A 1069 -4.62 -3.09 -20.16
CA ASN A 1069 -5.09 -3.99 -21.21
C ASN A 1069 -5.47 -5.37 -20.65
N GLY A 1070 -4.54 -6.05 -19.96
CA GLY A 1070 -4.78 -7.42 -19.52
C GLY A 1070 -5.91 -7.55 -18.49
N VAL A 1071 -6.00 -6.64 -17.50
CA VAL A 1071 -7.12 -6.62 -16.54
C VAL A 1071 -8.43 -6.19 -17.20
N ALA A 1072 -8.40 -5.26 -18.15
CA ALA A 1072 -9.61 -4.90 -18.88
C ALA A 1072 -10.14 -6.08 -19.71
N ARG A 1073 -9.26 -6.85 -20.37
CA ARG A 1073 -9.62 -7.99 -21.22
C ARG A 1073 -10.06 -9.24 -20.45
N TRP A 1074 -9.29 -9.68 -19.46
CA TRP A 1074 -9.52 -10.95 -18.74
C TRP A 1074 -9.98 -10.81 -17.28
N GLY A 1075 -10.03 -9.58 -16.76
CA GLY A 1075 -10.19 -9.37 -15.31
C GLY A 1075 -8.92 -9.73 -14.54
N PHE A 1076 -9.07 -10.03 -13.25
CA PHE A 1076 -7.97 -10.49 -12.38
C PHE A 1076 -7.79 -12.01 -12.43
N ASP A 1077 -7.64 -12.55 -13.65
CA ASP A 1077 -7.52 -14.00 -13.89
C ASP A 1077 -6.25 -14.60 -13.26
N GLY A 1078 -6.32 -15.88 -12.88
CA GLY A 1078 -5.35 -16.59 -12.06
C GLY A 1078 -3.92 -16.64 -12.63
N LEU A 1079 -2.95 -16.64 -11.71
CA LEU A 1079 -1.55 -16.96 -12.03
C LEU A 1079 -1.32 -18.47 -12.17
N ILE A 1080 -2.12 -19.27 -11.46
CA ILE A 1080 -2.22 -20.73 -11.62
C ILE A 1080 -3.61 -21.08 -12.16
N GLN A 1081 -3.66 -22.07 -13.05
CA GLN A 1081 -4.87 -22.65 -13.63
C GLN A 1081 -4.64 -24.15 -13.91
N ASP A 1082 -5.70 -24.96 -13.84
CA ASP A 1082 -5.69 -26.38 -14.25
C ASP A 1082 -5.03 -26.53 -15.62
N GLN A 1083 -4.13 -27.51 -15.75
CA GLN A 1083 -3.32 -27.70 -16.96
C GLN A 1083 -4.17 -27.90 -18.23
N ARG A 1084 -5.39 -28.44 -18.13
CA ARG A 1084 -6.37 -28.56 -19.22
C ARG A 1084 -6.96 -27.22 -19.65
N VAL A 1085 -7.11 -26.27 -18.72
CA VAL A 1085 -7.57 -24.89 -19.01
C VAL A 1085 -6.48 -24.09 -19.71
N ILE A 1086 -5.21 -24.37 -19.40
CA ILE A 1086 -4.06 -23.78 -20.08
C ILE A 1086 -3.86 -24.39 -21.48
N GLN A 1087 -4.02 -25.71 -21.62
CA GLN A 1087 -3.99 -26.41 -22.91
C GLN A 1087 -5.15 -25.97 -23.82
N GLY A 1088 -6.37 -25.88 -23.28
CA GLY A 1088 -7.57 -25.31 -23.92
C GLY A 1088 -8.07 -26.11 -25.13
N ASP A 1089 -7.52 -25.82 -26.30
CA ASP A 1089 -7.80 -26.45 -27.60
C ASP A 1089 -6.51 -26.87 -28.34
N ALA A 1090 -5.36 -26.81 -27.66
CA ALA A 1090 -4.11 -27.39 -28.14
C ALA A 1090 -4.15 -28.93 -28.03
N VAL A 1091 -3.48 -29.59 -28.98
CA VAL A 1091 -3.36 -31.05 -29.05
C VAL A 1091 -2.55 -31.58 -27.86
N GLY A 1092 -3.05 -32.62 -27.19
CA GLY A 1092 -2.50 -33.16 -25.95
C GLY A 1092 -1.53 -34.32 -26.11
N SER A 1093 -1.21 -34.96 -24.98
CA SER A 1093 -0.28 -36.08 -24.87
C SER A 1093 -0.94 -37.39 -24.39
N SER A 1094 -2.23 -37.58 -24.66
CA SER A 1094 -2.97 -38.77 -24.26
C SER A 1094 -2.59 -40.02 -25.08
N GLU A 1095 -3.00 -41.20 -24.62
CA GLU A 1095 -2.83 -42.45 -25.37
C GLU A 1095 -3.78 -42.53 -26.56
N LEU A 1096 -3.33 -43.12 -27.67
CA LEU A 1096 -4.11 -43.22 -28.91
C LEU A 1096 -4.63 -44.65 -29.14
N PRO A 1097 -5.89 -44.82 -29.59
CA PRO A 1097 -6.40 -46.10 -30.02
C PRO A 1097 -5.88 -46.48 -31.41
N THR A 1098 -5.90 -47.77 -31.74
CA THR A 1098 -5.45 -48.28 -33.05
C THR A 1098 -6.59 -49.02 -33.76
N PHE A 1099 -6.73 -48.77 -35.06
CA PHE A 1099 -7.60 -49.57 -35.92
C PHE A 1099 -7.10 -51.03 -36.00
N ALA A 1100 -8.01 -51.97 -36.23
CA ALA A 1100 -7.69 -53.40 -36.24
C ALA A 1100 -6.96 -53.81 -37.52
N THR A 1101 -6.53 -55.06 -37.61
CA THR A 1101 -5.97 -55.66 -38.84
C THR A 1101 -6.69 -56.97 -39.16
N PRO A 1102 -7.57 -57.01 -40.18
CA PRO A 1102 -8.01 -55.90 -41.04
C PRO A 1102 -8.83 -54.85 -40.27
N ALA A 1103 -8.73 -53.59 -40.70
CA ALA A 1103 -9.45 -52.46 -40.08
C ALA A 1103 -10.91 -52.33 -40.52
N MET A 1104 -11.29 -53.01 -41.61
CA MET A 1104 -12.59 -52.85 -42.26
C MET A 1104 -13.03 -54.16 -42.91
N ASN A 1105 -14.34 -54.43 -42.89
CA ASN A 1105 -14.96 -55.60 -43.49
C ASN A 1105 -16.32 -55.19 -44.08
N GLY A 1106 -16.40 -55.06 -45.41
CA GLY A 1106 -17.50 -54.36 -46.06
C GLY A 1106 -17.56 -52.90 -45.58
N SER A 1107 -18.71 -52.44 -45.11
CA SER A 1107 -18.90 -51.12 -44.50
C SER A 1107 -18.56 -51.04 -43.01
N VAL A 1108 -18.25 -52.17 -42.35
CA VAL A 1108 -17.99 -52.20 -40.91
C VAL A 1108 -16.51 -51.93 -40.63
N VAL A 1109 -16.25 -50.89 -39.84
CA VAL A 1109 -14.91 -50.51 -39.35
C VAL A 1109 -14.69 -51.15 -37.98
N HIS A 1110 -13.48 -51.65 -37.74
CA HIS A 1110 -13.07 -52.33 -36.51
C HIS A 1110 -11.80 -51.71 -35.92
N TRP A 1111 -11.73 -51.66 -34.58
CA TRP A 1111 -10.56 -51.17 -33.85
C TRP A 1111 -10.18 -52.07 -32.68
N SER A 1112 -8.97 -51.87 -32.15
CA SER A 1112 -8.42 -52.67 -31.06
C SER A 1112 -9.15 -52.37 -29.74
N PRO A 1113 -9.45 -53.39 -28.90
CA PRO A 1113 -10.00 -53.16 -27.57
C PRO A 1113 -8.98 -52.47 -26.65
N ILE A 1114 -9.45 -51.70 -25.66
CA ILE A 1114 -8.59 -50.95 -24.73
C ILE A 1114 -7.56 -51.92 -24.08
N PRO A 1115 -6.25 -51.67 -24.20
CA PRO A 1115 -5.21 -52.49 -23.58
C PRO A 1115 -5.39 -52.59 -22.08
N ALA A 1116 -5.10 -53.76 -21.49
CA ALA A 1116 -5.35 -54.01 -20.06
C ALA A 1116 -4.74 -52.95 -19.10
N PRO A 1117 -3.53 -52.40 -19.31
CA PRO A 1117 -2.99 -51.33 -18.48
C PRO A 1117 -3.77 -50.00 -18.56
N LEU A 1118 -4.43 -49.73 -19.67
CA LEU A 1118 -5.12 -48.46 -19.94
C LEU A 1118 -6.57 -48.44 -19.46
N ARG A 1119 -7.13 -49.60 -19.07
CA ARG A 1119 -8.52 -49.73 -18.57
C ARG A 1119 -8.79 -49.08 -17.20
N THR A 1120 -7.74 -48.59 -16.53
CA THR A 1120 -7.86 -47.77 -15.33
C THR A 1120 -7.94 -46.27 -15.64
N ALA A 1121 -7.63 -45.86 -16.87
CA ALA A 1121 -7.66 -44.48 -17.34
C ALA A 1121 -8.79 -44.21 -18.36
N TYR A 1122 -9.18 -45.23 -19.14
CA TYR A 1122 -10.21 -45.14 -20.19
C TYR A 1122 -11.21 -46.29 -20.09
N ASP A 1123 -12.49 -45.96 -20.28
CA ASP A 1123 -13.62 -46.89 -20.18
C ASP A 1123 -14.30 -47.18 -21.53
N SER A 1124 -14.12 -46.29 -22.52
CA SER A 1124 -14.89 -46.27 -23.76
C SER A 1124 -14.07 -45.73 -24.94
N PHE A 1125 -14.72 -45.65 -26.11
CA PHE A 1125 -14.20 -45.03 -27.33
C PHE A 1125 -15.14 -43.94 -27.82
N MET A 1126 -14.59 -42.99 -28.57
CA MET A 1126 -15.36 -42.03 -29.37
C MET A 1126 -14.83 -41.99 -30.81
N LEU A 1127 -15.74 -42.03 -31.79
CA LEU A 1127 -15.43 -42.03 -33.22
C LEU A 1127 -16.06 -40.82 -33.91
N LEU A 1128 -15.20 -39.99 -34.48
CA LEU A 1128 -15.57 -39.01 -35.50
C LEU A 1128 -15.61 -39.71 -36.87
N VAL A 1129 -16.68 -39.46 -37.63
CA VAL A 1129 -16.79 -39.77 -39.06
C VAL A 1129 -17.21 -38.48 -39.75
N ASP A 1130 -16.44 -38.05 -40.74
CA ASP A 1130 -16.70 -36.83 -41.53
C ASP A 1130 -16.80 -35.58 -40.64
N ASP A 1131 -15.90 -35.49 -39.67
CA ASP A 1131 -15.80 -34.45 -38.62
C ASP A 1131 -17.03 -34.37 -37.67
N VAL A 1132 -17.87 -35.41 -37.62
CA VAL A 1132 -19.04 -35.53 -36.73
C VAL A 1132 -18.89 -36.74 -35.80
N VAL A 1133 -19.19 -36.61 -34.50
CA VAL A 1133 -19.24 -37.78 -33.60
C VAL A 1133 -20.40 -38.68 -34.00
N ARG A 1134 -20.11 -39.92 -34.44
CA ARG A 1134 -21.14 -40.91 -34.82
C ARG A 1134 -21.28 -42.04 -33.82
N TYR A 1135 -20.32 -42.21 -32.93
CA TYR A 1135 -20.31 -43.29 -31.96
C TYR A 1135 -19.55 -42.91 -30.68
N GLU A 1136 -20.09 -43.35 -29.54
CA GLU A 1136 -19.57 -43.18 -28.18
C GLU A 1136 -19.93 -44.44 -27.37
N GLY A 1137 -18.96 -45.08 -26.70
CA GLY A 1137 -19.20 -46.26 -25.85
C GLY A 1137 -18.17 -47.38 -25.97
N THR A 1138 -18.51 -48.60 -25.53
CA THR A 1138 -17.56 -49.73 -25.34
C THR A 1138 -17.38 -50.70 -26.53
N SER A 1139 -18.21 -50.64 -27.58
CA SER A 1139 -18.03 -51.39 -28.84
C SER A 1139 -16.66 -51.09 -29.47
N THR A 1140 -16.12 -52.10 -30.17
CA THR A 1140 -14.89 -52.01 -30.99
C THR A 1140 -15.18 -52.03 -32.50
N GLN A 1141 -16.42 -51.72 -32.88
CA GLN A 1141 -16.86 -51.71 -34.28
C GLN A 1141 -18.00 -50.70 -34.53
N PHE A 1142 -18.06 -50.16 -35.75
CA PHE A 1142 -19.10 -49.27 -36.25
C PHE A 1142 -19.38 -49.53 -37.74
N ASP A 1143 -20.65 -49.48 -38.16
CA ASP A 1143 -21.06 -49.69 -39.55
C ASP A 1143 -21.37 -48.35 -40.25
N LEU A 1144 -20.62 -48.03 -41.31
CA LEU A 1144 -20.82 -46.80 -42.07
C LEU A 1144 -22.16 -46.75 -42.82
N GLN A 1145 -22.81 -47.89 -43.11
CA GLN A 1145 -24.15 -47.88 -43.72
C GLN A 1145 -25.23 -47.28 -42.80
N SER A 1146 -24.99 -47.20 -41.49
CA SER A 1146 -25.88 -46.50 -40.55
C SER A 1146 -26.07 -45.01 -40.88
N LEU A 1147 -25.12 -44.39 -41.61
CA LEU A 1147 -25.22 -43.00 -42.06
C LEU A 1147 -26.42 -42.75 -42.99
N TYR A 1148 -26.81 -43.74 -43.80
CA TYR A 1148 -27.97 -43.61 -44.69
C TYR A 1148 -29.27 -43.39 -43.91
N ALA A 1149 -29.45 -44.08 -42.77
CA ALA A 1149 -30.66 -43.92 -41.95
C ALA A 1149 -30.78 -42.50 -41.35
N LEU A 1150 -29.64 -41.85 -41.09
CA LEU A 1150 -29.61 -40.48 -40.57
C LEU A 1150 -29.97 -39.48 -41.68
N TYR A 1151 -29.27 -39.52 -42.83
CA TYR A 1151 -29.48 -38.55 -43.91
C TYR A 1151 -30.75 -38.78 -44.75
N ASN A 1152 -31.33 -39.98 -44.75
CA ASN A 1152 -32.66 -40.20 -45.35
C ASN A 1152 -33.81 -39.54 -44.56
N SER A 1153 -33.55 -39.02 -43.35
CA SER A 1153 -34.57 -38.37 -42.51
C SER A 1153 -34.69 -36.85 -42.73
N SER A 1154 -33.71 -36.18 -43.35
CA SER A 1154 -33.70 -34.73 -43.61
C SER A 1154 -34.51 -34.36 -44.86
N GLY A 1155 -35.78 -34.76 -44.91
CA GLY A 1155 -36.68 -34.49 -46.03
C GLY A 1155 -37.22 -33.06 -46.02
N SER A 1156 -36.44 -32.10 -46.53
CA SER A 1156 -36.82 -30.69 -46.65
C SER A 1156 -37.27 -30.33 -48.07
N THR A 1157 -38.05 -29.25 -48.22
CA THR A 1157 -38.67 -28.83 -49.51
C THR A 1157 -38.05 -27.59 -50.15
N ASP A 1158 -36.95 -27.08 -49.60
CA ASP A 1158 -36.21 -25.93 -50.14
C ASP A 1158 -35.24 -26.37 -51.25
N SER A 1159 -35.20 -25.61 -52.34
CA SER A 1159 -34.36 -25.84 -53.53
C SER A 1159 -32.86 -25.66 -53.29
N LEU A 1160 -32.47 -25.21 -52.10
CA LEU A 1160 -31.09 -24.98 -51.67
C LEU A 1160 -30.60 -26.01 -50.64
N LEU A 1161 -31.40 -27.06 -50.37
CA LEU A 1161 -30.94 -28.28 -49.69
C LEU A 1161 -30.64 -29.38 -50.70
N GLU A 1162 -29.68 -30.25 -50.37
CA GLU A 1162 -29.41 -31.43 -51.20
C GLU A 1162 -30.49 -32.51 -51.02
N SER A 1163 -30.83 -33.18 -52.12
CA SER A 1163 -31.85 -34.22 -52.07
C SER A 1163 -31.34 -35.44 -51.28
N PRO A 1164 -32.19 -36.19 -50.56
CA PRO A 1164 -31.78 -37.43 -49.91
C PRO A 1164 -31.14 -38.44 -50.88
N ALA A 1165 -31.52 -38.40 -52.16
CA ALA A 1165 -30.89 -39.20 -53.22
C ALA A 1165 -29.47 -38.72 -53.58
N THR A 1166 -29.22 -37.40 -53.59
CA THR A 1166 -27.85 -36.85 -53.76
C THR A 1166 -26.98 -37.21 -52.56
N LEU A 1167 -27.50 -37.01 -51.34
CA LEU A 1167 -26.79 -37.30 -50.09
C LEU A 1167 -26.45 -38.80 -49.99
N ALA A 1168 -27.39 -39.69 -50.28
CA ALA A 1168 -27.12 -41.13 -50.35
C ALA A 1168 -26.13 -41.48 -51.49
N GLY A 1169 -26.24 -40.83 -52.65
CA GLY A 1169 -25.28 -40.99 -53.76
C GLY A 1169 -23.86 -40.54 -53.40
N ALA A 1170 -23.71 -39.49 -52.59
CA ALA A 1170 -22.42 -39.02 -52.10
C ALA A 1170 -21.86 -39.96 -51.02
N LEU A 1171 -22.65 -40.33 -50.01
CA LEU A 1171 -22.25 -41.29 -48.97
C LEU A 1171 -21.79 -42.64 -49.55
N ALA A 1172 -22.36 -43.08 -50.67
CA ALA A 1172 -21.93 -44.30 -51.35
C ALA A 1172 -20.55 -44.22 -52.04
N ASN A 1173 -20.13 -43.03 -52.48
CA ASN A 1173 -19.04 -42.85 -53.45
C ASN A 1173 -17.90 -41.92 -52.99
N THR A 1174 -18.11 -41.15 -51.92
CA THR A 1174 -17.10 -40.24 -51.34
C THR A 1174 -16.19 -40.96 -50.34
N THR A 1175 -15.09 -40.30 -49.98
CA THR A 1175 -14.18 -40.75 -48.92
C THR A 1175 -14.74 -40.36 -47.55
N HIS A 1176 -14.85 -41.32 -46.63
CA HIS A 1176 -15.13 -41.05 -45.23
C HIS A 1176 -13.84 -40.82 -44.44
N TYR A 1177 -13.84 -39.79 -43.60
CA TYR A 1177 -12.70 -39.40 -42.76
C TYR A 1177 -12.94 -39.87 -41.33
N LEU A 1178 -12.17 -40.88 -40.89
CA LEU A 1178 -12.35 -41.56 -39.60
C LEU A 1178 -11.28 -41.14 -38.60
N ARG A 1179 -11.70 -40.64 -37.44
CA ARG A 1179 -10.78 -40.29 -36.34
C ARG A 1179 -11.28 -40.87 -35.02
N LEU A 1180 -10.42 -41.60 -34.32
CA LEU A 1180 -10.79 -42.40 -33.15
C LEU A 1180 -10.05 -41.90 -31.90
N ALA A 1181 -10.73 -41.80 -30.77
CA ALA A 1181 -10.15 -41.50 -29.46
C ALA A 1181 -10.56 -42.56 -28.43
N TYR A 1182 -9.72 -42.81 -27.42
CA TYR A 1182 -10.20 -43.38 -26.17
C TYR A 1182 -11.02 -42.32 -25.43
N ALA A 1183 -11.96 -42.75 -24.60
CA ALA A 1183 -12.77 -41.87 -23.76
C ALA A 1183 -12.84 -42.38 -22.31
N ALA A 1184 -13.06 -41.45 -21.40
CA ALA A 1184 -13.21 -41.68 -19.97
C ALA A 1184 -14.36 -40.83 -19.44
N ALA A 1185 -15.36 -41.45 -18.81
CA ALA A 1185 -16.58 -40.81 -18.31
C ALA A 1185 -17.27 -39.89 -19.36
N GLY A 1186 -17.29 -40.31 -20.64
CA GLY A 1186 -17.89 -39.57 -21.75
C GLY A 1186 -17.06 -38.39 -22.30
N SER A 1187 -15.82 -38.21 -21.82
CA SER A 1187 -14.87 -37.21 -22.35
C SER A 1187 -13.77 -37.90 -23.17
N PRO A 1188 -13.52 -37.51 -24.44
CA PRO A 1188 -12.45 -38.11 -25.24
C PRO A 1188 -11.05 -37.62 -24.81
N GLY A 1189 -10.04 -38.40 -25.15
CA GLY A 1189 -8.66 -37.94 -25.29
C GLY A 1189 -8.41 -37.28 -26.65
N ASP A 1190 -7.15 -37.26 -27.07
CA ASP A 1190 -6.76 -36.84 -28.41
C ASP A 1190 -7.28 -37.84 -29.45
N PHE A 1191 -7.71 -37.35 -30.62
CA PHE A 1191 -8.10 -38.22 -31.72
C PHE A 1191 -6.88 -38.62 -32.55
N THR A 1192 -6.93 -39.79 -33.19
CA THR A 1192 -5.96 -40.14 -34.24
C THR A 1192 -5.98 -39.12 -35.39
N MET A 1193 -4.90 -39.07 -36.17
CA MET A 1193 -4.99 -38.55 -37.54
C MET A 1193 -6.13 -39.22 -38.32
N PRO A 1194 -6.66 -38.57 -39.37
CA PRO A 1194 -7.71 -39.14 -40.21
C PRO A 1194 -7.22 -40.39 -40.95
N ALA A 1195 -7.94 -41.49 -40.75
CA ALA A 1195 -7.92 -42.66 -41.63
C ALA A 1195 -8.96 -42.47 -42.74
N LEU A 1196 -8.72 -43.01 -43.93
CA LEU A 1196 -9.63 -42.87 -45.08
C LEU A 1196 -10.37 -44.18 -45.31
N ALA A 1197 -11.69 -44.14 -45.43
CA ALA A 1197 -12.52 -45.31 -45.64
C ALA A 1197 -13.56 -45.09 -46.74
N TRP A 1198 -13.91 -46.16 -47.44
CA TRP A 1198 -14.98 -46.15 -48.45
C TRP A 1198 -15.93 -47.33 -48.18
N MET A 1199 -17.23 -47.17 -48.45
CA MET A 1199 -18.23 -48.21 -48.17
C MET A 1199 -18.03 -49.54 -48.96
N ASN A 1200 -17.09 -49.56 -49.92
CA ASN A 1200 -16.65 -50.77 -50.62
C ASN A 1200 -15.61 -51.62 -49.84
N GLY A 1201 -15.21 -51.20 -48.64
CA GLY A 1201 -14.22 -51.88 -47.79
C GLY A 1201 -12.76 -51.46 -48.02
N THR A 1202 -12.50 -50.46 -48.87
CA THR A 1202 -11.17 -49.85 -48.98
C THR A 1202 -10.89 -49.02 -47.73
N PHE A 1203 -9.69 -49.18 -47.16
CA PHE A 1203 -9.25 -48.47 -45.97
C PHE A 1203 -7.77 -48.08 -46.07
N VAL A 1204 -7.44 -46.82 -45.80
CA VAL A 1204 -6.07 -46.32 -45.64
C VAL A 1204 -5.86 -45.99 -44.15
N PRO A 1205 -4.88 -46.62 -43.46
CA PRO A 1205 -4.63 -46.36 -42.05
C PRO A 1205 -4.18 -44.91 -41.80
N PRO A 1206 -4.44 -44.37 -40.60
CA PRO A 1206 -4.10 -43.00 -40.29
C PRO A 1206 -2.58 -42.82 -40.22
N PRO A 1207 -2.02 -41.70 -40.68
CA PRO A 1207 -0.60 -41.41 -40.51
C PRO A 1207 -0.24 -41.22 -39.02
N PRO A 1208 1.02 -41.40 -38.60
CA PRO A 1208 1.43 -41.19 -37.22
C PRO A 1208 1.18 -39.74 -36.77
N GLY A 1209 0.35 -39.54 -35.75
CA GLY A 1209 0.00 -38.22 -35.24
C GLY A 1209 -1.29 -38.21 -34.43
N ARG A 1210 -1.78 -37.01 -34.12
CA ARG A 1210 -2.95 -36.73 -33.25
C ARG A 1210 -3.62 -35.40 -33.64
N THR A 1211 -4.92 -35.25 -33.36
CA THR A 1211 -5.78 -34.11 -33.76
C THR A 1211 -6.79 -33.72 -32.68
#